data_AF-A0A1W9QTX6-F1
#
_entry.id   AF-A0A1W9QTX6-F1
#
_cell.length_a   1.000
_cell.length_b   1.000
_cell.length_c   1.000
_cell.angle_alpha   90.00
_cell.angle_beta   90.00
_cell.angle_gamma   90.00
#
_symmetry.space_group_name_H-M   'P 1'
#
loop_
_entity.id
_entity.type
_entity.pdbx_description
1 polymer ?
#
loop_
_entity_poly.entity_id
_entity_poly.type
_entity_poly.pdbx_seq_one_letter_code
_entity_poly.pdbx_strand_id
1 'polypeptide(L)'
;VFALIESEKSALYKSKDKGKNWEKMNDTPAMGARPFYFSNIITDPVDTNIIYKPGYYLSFSENGGKNFRATYITGGRVHGDLHTLWVSKNDNNLLYLGTDGGLYVSNDKGSSWRFFRNLPVSQFYHVMVDNKKPYNVYGGLQDNGSWVGPSKSPSGIQNRNWTSLGGGDGYYVFPDKYDENILYWQYQGGNIKRKYLDTRETKDIKPYEDEGEEKLRFNWNTPVAFSPTRDVMYVGAQFLFRSENKGDSWERISPDLTTNDPEKLKQDETGGVTIDNSTAENHCTIFSISESPIDPNVVWVGTDDGNLQISKDGGKNWSNVVDNISDLPPNTWVSCVTSSLYDVATSYVTFDGHRTGDMTSYLYKTTDYGETWTLLTDDNIKGYCYKMIEDTENSNLLFLGTEFGLFVSIDGGEVWSQFKGKLPNVSVRDLVIQERENDLVLGTHGRGIMIIDDITPLRQLTEETLQEDVAFLNSRPYELGYLGWEMGLTGDDEFVGSNSPGASMISYYLKKRHVFGDMFIEIYNDKGEKVKELPAGKRKGINRVPWRMRMKPPKVPKSPLMAFRAMYGPTYPPGEYTVKIVKSENTYDGKVNVVYDPTIPHSKEERDVRYKTLMEAYNLLQDLGFLDKQVRDIRDQAKENSLKANNKTLSKKLSFLSDRMEKMHKELVATTVTSAITGEEKLREKIGDIYSSILGYQGKPTKSQVDRLNNLSKEVNVKRNEIDNLIKNELLNFNKQMGKEGLEGFKIITKEEFLKEDK
;
A
#
# COMPACT_ATOMS: atom_id res chain seq x y z
N VAL A 1 -23.76 7.88 -42.08
CA VAL A 1 -24.24 7.78 -40.68
C VAL A 1 -24.61 6.34 -40.43
N PHE A 2 -24.27 5.80 -39.27
CA PHE A 2 -24.71 4.48 -38.82
C PHE A 2 -25.60 4.63 -37.60
N ALA A 3 -26.56 3.74 -37.42
CA ALA A 3 -27.40 3.66 -36.24
C ALA A 3 -27.59 2.19 -35.87
N LEU A 4 -27.28 1.85 -34.63
CA LEU A 4 -27.65 0.58 -34.01
C LEU A 4 -28.96 0.83 -33.26
N ILE A 5 -30.00 0.08 -33.57
CA ILE A 5 -31.34 0.30 -33.01
C ILE A 5 -31.73 -0.94 -32.23
N GLU A 6 -32.00 -0.77 -30.93
CA GLU A 6 -32.64 -1.78 -30.09
C GLU A 6 -34.13 -1.91 -30.46
N SER A 7 -34.57 -3.13 -30.72
CA SER A 7 -35.97 -3.48 -30.95
C SER A 7 -36.14 -5.00 -30.77
N GLU A 8 -37.36 -5.52 -30.96
CA GLU A 8 -37.61 -6.97 -31.04
C GLU A 8 -36.65 -7.69 -32.02
N LYS A 9 -36.17 -6.98 -33.05
CA LYS A 9 -35.15 -7.45 -33.99
C LYS A 9 -34.10 -6.37 -34.19
N SER A 10 -33.26 -6.17 -33.17
CA SER A 10 -32.16 -5.21 -33.20
C SER A 10 -31.29 -5.34 -34.44
N ALA A 11 -30.95 -4.21 -35.05
CA ALA A 11 -30.20 -4.18 -36.31
C ALA A 11 -29.35 -2.92 -36.46
N LEU A 12 -28.30 -3.05 -37.27
CA LEU A 12 -27.46 -1.96 -37.74
C LEU A 12 -28.01 -1.39 -39.05
N TYR A 13 -28.15 -0.08 -39.11
CA TYR A 13 -28.60 0.65 -40.29
C TYR A 13 -27.56 1.66 -40.76
N LYS A 14 -27.51 1.89 -42.06
CA LYS A 14 -26.66 2.90 -42.71
C LYS A 14 -27.52 3.91 -43.46
N SER A 15 -27.23 5.18 -43.25
CA SER A 15 -27.77 6.28 -44.04
C SER A 15 -26.65 7.03 -44.78
N LYS A 16 -26.90 7.31 -46.06
CA LYS A 16 -26.02 8.09 -46.95
C LYS A 16 -26.48 9.54 -47.12
N ASP A 17 -27.63 9.91 -46.56
CA ASP A 17 -28.31 11.19 -46.78
C ASP A 17 -28.69 11.89 -45.46
N LYS A 18 -27.82 11.75 -44.45
CA LYS A 18 -27.93 12.38 -43.13
C LYS A 18 -29.17 11.93 -42.33
N GLY A 19 -29.59 10.68 -42.50
CA GLY A 19 -30.64 10.03 -41.72
C GLY A 19 -32.04 10.12 -42.34
N LYS A 20 -32.17 10.56 -43.60
CA LYS A 20 -33.47 10.62 -44.29
C LYS A 20 -33.92 9.24 -44.76
N ASN A 21 -33.00 8.45 -45.32
CA ASN A 21 -33.24 7.07 -45.72
C ASN A 21 -32.22 6.14 -45.07
N TRP A 22 -32.66 4.93 -44.74
CA TRP A 22 -31.87 3.93 -44.03
C TRP A 22 -31.88 2.59 -44.79
N GLU A 23 -30.69 2.03 -44.99
CA GLU A 23 -30.47 0.68 -45.47
C GLU A 23 -30.12 -0.21 -44.28
N LYS A 24 -30.83 -1.33 -44.07
CA LYS A 24 -30.46 -2.32 -43.06
C LYS A 24 -29.19 -3.03 -43.51
N MET A 25 -28.16 -3.02 -42.66
CA MET A 25 -26.85 -3.58 -42.97
C MET A 25 -26.71 -4.99 -42.39
N ASN A 26 -27.11 -5.19 -41.14
CA ASN A 26 -26.94 -6.45 -40.41
C ASN A 26 -27.94 -6.54 -39.26
N ASP A 27 -28.51 -7.72 -39.03
CA ASP A 27 -29.50 -8.05 -37.99
C ASP A 27 -29.16 -9.34 -37.25
N THR A 28 -27.87 -9.71 -37.23
CA THR A 28 -27.38 -10.85 -36.45
C THR A 28 -27.54 -10.57 -34.94
N PRO A 29 -27.66 -11.61 -34.09
CA PRO A 29 -27.80 -11.43 -32.63
C PRO A 29 -26.72 -10.54 -31.99
N ALA A 30 -25.51 -10.50 -32.55
CA ALA A 30 -24.42 -9.64 -32.09
C ALA A 30 -24.74 -8.13 -32.16
N MET A 31 -25.67 -7.71 -33.02
CA MET A 31 -26.15 -6.32 -33.10
C MET A 31 -27.10 -5.97 -31.95
N GLY A 32 -27.78 -6.96 -31.38
CA GLY A 32 -28.74 -6.78 -30.28
C GLY A 32 -28.25 -7.25 -28.92
N ALA A 33 -27.00 -7.72 -28.79
CA ALA A 33 -26.49 -8.22 -27.51
C ALA A 33 -26.28 -7.08 -26.50
N ARG A 34 -27.03 -7.11 -25.39
CA ARG A 34 -26.98 -6.16 -24.25
C ARG A 34 -26.83 -4.68 -24.68
N PRO A 35 -27.81 -4.10 -25.39
CA PRO A 35 -27.65 -2.81 -26.05
C PRO A 35 -27.45 -1.64 -25.09
N PHE A 36 -28.03 -1.65 -23.88
CA PHE A 36 -27.72 -0.62 -22.87
C PHE A 36 -26.23 -0.58 -22.48
N TYR A 37 -25.54 -1.73 -22.62
CA TYR A 37 -24.13 -1.93 -22.27
C TYR A 37 -23.21 -1.84 -23.51
N PHE A 38 -23.66 -2.28 -24.70
CA PHE A 38 -22.84 -2.48 -25.91
C PHE A 38 -23.40 -1.88 -27.22
N SER A 39 -23.79 -0.60 -27.21
CA SER A 39 -24.34 0.07 -28.41
C SER A 39 -23.36 0.93 -29.21
N ASN A 40 -22.09 1.01 -28.81
CA ASN A 40 -21.10 1.84 -29.51
C ASN A 40 -20.72 1.26 -30.88
N ILE A 41 -20.73 2.11 -31.91
CA ILE A 41 -20.27 1.81 -33.28
C ILE A 41 -19.25 2.87 -33.68
N ILE A 42 -18.05 2.44 -34.05
CA ILE A 42 -16.93 3.32 -34.40
C ILE A 42 -16.52 3.04 -35.84
N THR A 43 -16.61 4.06 -36.69
CA THR A 43 -16.09 3.98 -38.07
C THR A 43 -14.62 4.37 -38.09
N ASP A 44 -13.81 3.66 -38.86
CA ASP A 44 -12.45 4.09 -39.16
C ASP A 44 -12.47 5.45 -39.89
N PRO A 45 -11.65 6.42 -39.45
CA PRO A 45 -11.67 7.79 -39.99
C PRO A 45 -11.04 7.92 -41.38
N VAL A 46 -10.31 6.91 -41.84
CA VAL A 46 -9.62 6.88 -43.15
C VAL A 46 -10.41 6.03 -44.15
N ASP A 47 -10.84 4.83 -43.75
CA ASP A 47 -11.71 3.96 -44.57
C ASP A 47 -13.04 3.68 -43.87
N THR A 48 -14.06 4.46 -44.20
CA THR A 48 -15.40 4.34 -43.59
C THR A 48 -16.15 3.04 -43.90
N ASN A 49 -15.60 2.13 -44.71
CA ASN A 49 -16.12 0.75 -44.81
C ASN A 49 -15.66 -0.13 -43.65
N ILE A 50 -14.59 0.28 -42.95
CA ILE A 50 -14.14 -0.35 -41.72
C ILE A 50 -14.98 0.18 -40.55
N ILE A 51 -15.64 -0.73 -39.85
CA ILE A 51 -16.50 -0.43 -38.72
C ILE A 51 -16.15 -1.36 -37.58
N TYR A 52 -15.88 -0.80 -36.41
CA TYR A 52 -15.67 -1.50 -35.17
C TYR A 52 -16.92 -1.42 -34.29
N LYS A 53 -17.26 -2.55 -33.67
CA LYS A 53 -18.30 -2.66 -32.65
C LYS A 53 -17.67 -3.25 -31.39
N PRO A 54 -17.36 -2.42 -30.39
CA PRO A 54 -17.14 -2.87 -29.03
C PRO A 54 -18.38 -3.62 -28.49
N GLY A 55 -18.14 -4.61 -27.66
CA GLY A 55 -19.13 -5.52 -27.10
C GLY A 55 -18.43 -6.42 -26.08
N TYR A 56 -18.98 -7.61 -25.83
CA TYR A 56 -18.23 -8.63 -25.07
C TYR A 56 -16.88 -8.99 -25.74
N TYR A 57 -16.82 -8.91 -27.08
CA TYR A 57 -15.59 -8.96 -27.87
C TYR A 57 -15.57 -7.84 -28.90
N LEU A 58 -14.38 -7.45 -29.38
CA LEU A 58 -14.25 -6.51 -30.49
C LEU A 58 -14.66 -7.21 -31.80
N SER A 59 -15.78 -6.76 -32.36
CA SER A 59 -16.20 -7.15 -33.70
C SER A 59 -15.85 -6.06 -34.70
N PHE A 60 -15.47 -6.43 -35.92
CA PHE A 60 -15.27 -5.46 -36.98
C PHE A 60 -15.79 -5.93 -38.34
N SER A 61 -16.09 -4.98 -39.19
CA SER A 61 -16.53 -5.14 -40.57
C SER A 61 -15.60 -4.36 -41.49
N GLU A 62 -15.32 -4.86 -42.68
CA GLU A 62 -14.57 -4.15 -43.73
C GLU A 62 -15.44 -3.86 -44.96
N ASN A 63 -16.73 -4.20 -44.91
CA ASN A 63 -17.67 -4.05 -46.02
C ASN A 63 -18.86 -3.14 -45.66
N GLY A 64 -18.61 -2.16 -44.80
CA GLY A 64 -19.58 -1.15 -44.41
C GLY A 64 -20.66 -1.66 -43.47
N GLY A 65 -20.38 -2.70 -42.67
CA GLY A 65 -21.28 -3.22 -41.64
C GLY A 65 -22.17 -4.37 -42.11
N LYS A 66 -21.95 -4.94 -43.29
CA LYS A 66 -22.76 -6.08 -43.78
C LYS A 66 -22.40 -7.37 -43.06
N ASN A 67 -21.10 -7.63 -42.90
CA ASN A 67 -20.58 -8.78 -42.17
C ASN A 67 -19.64 -8.32 -41.08
N PHE A 68 -19.72 -8.93 -39.90
CA PHE A 68 -18.79 -8.72 -38.80
C PHE A 68 -18.01 -10.01 -38.52
N ARG A 69 -16.75 -9.84 -38.12
CA ARG A 69 -15.90 -10.90 -37.59
C ARG A 69 -15.23 -10.43 -36.30
N ALA A 70 -14.94 -11.35 -35.40
CA ALA A 70 -14.23 -11.02 -34.17
C ALA A 70 -12.72 -10.91 -34.41
N THR A 71 -12.06 -9.93 -33.79
CA THR A 71 -10.61 -9.72 -33.95
C THR A 71 -9.76 -10.82 -33.32
N TYR A 72 -10.22 -11.49 -32.26
CA TYR A 72 -9.43 -12.55 -31.60
C TYR A 72 -9.15 -13.76 -32.51
N ILE A 73 -9.93 -13.95 -33.59
CA ILE A 73 -9.72 -15.00 -34.59
C ILE A 73 -8.40 -14.77 -35.35
N THR A 74 -7.88 -13.54 -35.36
CA THR A 74 -6.62 -13.14 -36.04
C THR A 74 -5.46 -12.85 -35.08
N GLY A 75 -5.61 -13.17 -33.78
CA GLY A 75 -4.76 -12.64 -32.71
C GLY A 75 -5.40 -11.38 -32.13
N GLY A 76 -5.31 -11.19 -30.80
CA GLY A 76 -5.92 -10.04 -30.12
C GLY A 76 -6.78 -10.40 -28.91
N ARG A 77 -6.21 -11.18 -27.98
CA ARG A 77 -6.83 -11.43 -26.68
C ARG A 77 -6.71 -10.18 -25.81
N VAL A 78 -7.85 -9.57 -25.52
CA VAL A 78 -8.03 -8.50 -24.53
C VAL A 78 -9.06 -8.96 -23.52
N HIS A 79 -9.24 -8.21 -22.44
CA HIS A 79 -10.37 -8.42 -21.53
C HIS A 79 -11.71 -8.30 -22.27
N GLY A 80 -12.74 -9.00 -21.77
CA GLY A 80 -14.12 -8.84 -22.24
C GLY A 80 -14.68 -7.45 -21.93
N ASP A 81 -15.94 -7.22 -22.30
CA ASP A 81 -16.67 -5.99 -21.96
C ASP A 81 -15.97 -4.71 -22.42
N LEU A 82 -15.98 -4.53 -23.75
CA LEU A 82 -15.31 -3.44 -24.43
C LEU A 82 -16.27 -2.26 -24.56
N HIS A 83 -15.97 -1.17 -23.85
CA HIS A 83 -16.85 -0.01 -23.76
C HIS A 83 -16.53 1.09 -24.75
N THR A 84 -15.25 1.25 -25.11
CA THR A 84 -14.83 2.35 -25.99
C THR A 84 -13.65 1.97 -26.87
N LEU A 85 -13.63 2.52 -28.07
CA LEU A 85 -12.53 2.40 -29.01
C LEU A 85 -12.25 3.77 -29.64
N TRP A 86 -10.99 4.17 -29.64
CA TRP A 86 -10.52 5.32 -30.40
C TRP A 86 -9.59 4.86 -31.53
N VAL A 87 -9.82 5.38 -32.74
CA VAL A 87 -9.01 5.12 -33.93
C VAL A 87 -8.36 6.43 -34.35
N SER A 88 -7.03 6.43 -34.51
CA SER A 88 -6.31 7.62 -34.92
C SER A 88 -6.66 8.04 -36.34
N LYS A 89 -6.89 9.35 -36.55
CA LYS A 89 -7.18 9.93 -37.87
C LYS A 89 -5.95 10.07 -38.76
N ASN A 90 -4.76 10.14 -38.17
CA ASN A 90 -3.50 10.35 -38.89
C ASN A 90 -2.84 9.01 -39.28
N ASP A 91 -3.14 7.94 -38.55
CA ASP A 91 -2.66 6.58 -38.79
C ASP A 91 -3.68 5.60 -38.23
N ASN A 92 -4.54 5.04 -39.09
CA ASN A 92 -5.62 4.16 -38.66
C ASN A 92 -5.15 2.77 -38.21
N ASN A 93 -3.83 2.51 -38.17
CA ASN A 93 -3.30 1.35 -37.47
C ASN A 93 -3.27 1.53 -35.94
N LEU A 94 -3.22 2.79 -35.46
CA LEU A 94 -3.16 3.11 -34.04
C LEU A 94 -4.55 3.17 -33.41
N LEU A 95 -4.83 2.25 -32.50
CA LEU A 95 -6.09 2.12 -31.77
C LEU A 95 -5.85 2.14 -30.26
N TYR A 96 -6.75 2.77 -29.51
CA TYR A 96 -6.86 2.63 -28.07
C TYR A 96 -8.20 2.01 -27.71
N LEU A 97 -8.18 0.99 -26.85
CA LEU A 97 -9.36 0.24 -26.45
C LEU A 97 -9.51 0.27 -24.92
N GLY A 98 -10.66 0.73 -24.45
CA GLY A 98 -11.04 0.67 -23.04
C GLY A 98 -12.04 -0.46 -22.80
N THR A 99 -11.73 -1.29 -21.80
CA THR A 99 -12.51 -2.44 -21.36
C THR A 99 -12.69 -2.39 -19.84
N ASP A 100 -13.53 -3.25 -19.27
CA ASP A 100 -13.62 -3.39 -17.81
C ASP A 100 -12.28 -3.80 -17.17
N GLY A 101 -11.47 -4.59 -17.88
CA GLY A 101 -10.10 -4.92 -17.46
C GLY A 101 -9.03 -3.81 -17.61
N GLY A 102 -9.36 -2.64 -18.19
CA GLY A 102 -8.43 -1.51 -18.33
C GLY A 102 -8.20 -1.03 -19.77
N LEU A 103 -6.98 -0.54 -20.05
CA LEU A 103 -6.64 0.12 -21.32
C LEU A 103 -5.66 -0.72 -22.14
N TYR A 104 -5.91 -0.79 -23.45
CA TYR A 104 -5.05 -1.46 -24.43
C TYR A 104 -4.71 -0.52 -25.60
N VAL A 105 -3.55 -0.74 -26.23
CA VAL A 105 -3.14 -0.08 -27.47
C VAL A 105 -2.76 -1.11 -28.55
N SER A 106 -3.15 -0.83 -29.79
CA SER A 106 -2.79 -1.58 -30.98
C SER A 106 -2.14 -0.66 -32.01
N ASN A 107 -1.20 -1.19 -32.79
CA ASN A 107 -0.56 -0.51 -33.94
C ASN A 107 -0.75 -1.30 -35.25
N ASP A 108 -1.77 -2.16 -35.31
CA ASP A 108 -2.06 -3.07 -36.41
C ASP A 108 -3.57 -3.33 -36.58
N LYS A 109 -4.37 -2.28 -36.36
CA LYS A 109 -5.84 -2.30 -36.54
C LYS A 109 -6.58 -3.26 -35.61
N GLY A 110 -6.00 -3.56 -34.46
CA GLY A 110 -6.58 -4.43 -33.43
C GLY A 110 -6.23 -5.91 -33.57
N SER A 111 -5.24 -6.25 -34.41
CA SER A 111 -4.74 -7.63 -34.56
C SER A 111 -3.81 -8.04 -33.41
N SER A 112 -3.16 -7.09 -32.75
CA SER A 112 -2.41 -7.31 -31.52
C SER A 112 -2.56 -6.13 -30.58
N TRP A 113 -2.46 -6.40 -29.28
CA TRP A 113 -2.71 -5.42 -28.22
C TRP A 113 -1.62 -5.48 -27.16
N ARG A 114 -1.21 -4.31 -26.69
CA ARG A 114 -0.40 -4.14 -25.47
C ARG A 114 -1.29 -3.56 -24.37
N PHE A 115 -1.28 -4.19 -23.20
CA PHE A 115 -2.01 -3.74 -22.01
C PHE A 115 -1.20 -2.70 -21.21
N PHE A 116 -1.87 -1.65 -20.72
CA PHE A 116 -1.27 -0.67 -19.82
C PHE A 116 -1.30 -1.16 -18.37
N ARG A 117 -0.22 -1.80 -17.94
CA ARG A 117 -0.07 -2.44 -16.61
C ARG A 117 0.21 -1.46 -15.45
N ASN A 118 0.26 -0.17 -15.73
CA ASN A 118 0.66 0.87 -14.78
C ASN A 118 -0.49 1.76 -14.28
N LEU A 119 -1.74 1.38 -14.56
CA LEU A 119 -2.93 2.10 -14.13
C LEU A 119 -3.50 1.52 -12.82
N PRO A 120 -3.53 2.27 -11.70
CA PRO A 120 -4.06 1.79 -10.42
C PRO A 120 -5.59 1.99 -10.35
N VAL A 121 -6.32 1.27 -11.20
CA VAL A 121 -7.78 1.46 -11.38
C VAL A 121 -8.62 0.26 -10.96
N SER A 122 -8.02 -0.74 -10.29
CA SER A 122 -8.73 -1.94 -9.84
C SER A 122 -9.88 -1.62 -8.87
N GLN A 123 -10.95 -2.39 -8.98
CA GLN A 123 -12.22 -2.20 -8.27
C GLN A 123 -12.51 -3.41 -7.36
N PHE A 124 -12.11 -3.32 -6.09
CA PHE A 124 -12.37 -4.40 -5.12
C PHE A 124 -13.77 -4.27 -4.52
N TYR A 125 -14.47 -5.41 -4.41
CA TYR A 125 -15.73 -5.50 -3.67
C TYR A 125 -15.49 -5.74 -2.18
N HIS A 126 -14.68 -6.76 -1.87
CA HIS A 126 -14.39 -7.23 -0.51
C HIS A 126 -12.89 -7.43 -0.31
N VAL A 127 -12.45 -7.33 0.94
CA VAL A 127 -11.04 -7.52 1.31
C VAL A 127 -10.89 -8.39 2.55
N MET A 128 -9.88 -9.26 2.53
CA MET A 128 -9.52 -10.14 3.65
C MET A 128 -8.00 -10.17 3.83
N VAL A 129 -7.55 -10.56 5.01
CA VAL A 129 -6.12 -10.66 5.35
C VAL A 129 -5.79 -11.96 6.07
N ASP A 130 -4.56 -12.44 5.91
CA ASP A 130 -4.05 -13.55 6.72
C ASP A 130 -3.13 -13.08 7.86
N ASN A 131 -2.58 -14.05 8.59
CA ASN A 131 -1.60 -13.84 9.65
C ASN A 131 -0.17 -14.20 9.24
N LYS A 132 0.16 -14.27 7.95
CA LYS A 132 1.56 -14.48 7.49
C LYS A 132 2.39 -13.22 7.72
N LYS A 133 3.72 -13.30 7.58
CA LYS A 133 4.63 -12.14 7.71
C LYS A 133 5.62 -12.10 6.54
N PRO A 134 5.52 -11.10 5.62
CA PRO A 134 4.42 -10.13 5.51
C PRO A 134 3.07 -10.84 5.30
N TYR A 135 1.98 -10.23 5.78
CA TYR A 135 0.63 -10.79 5.59
C TYR A 135 0.20 -10.62 4.13
N ASN A 136 -0.69 -11.50 3.68
CA ASN A 136 -1.32 -11.38 2.37
C ASN A 136 -2.68 -10.68 2.49
N VAL A 137 -3.01 -9.95 1.44
CA VAL A 137 -4.32 -9.34 1.20
C VAL A 137 -5.01 -10.13 0.10
N TYR A 138 -6.24 -10.52 0.37
CA TYR A 138 -7.13 -11.26 -0.53
C TYR A 138 -8.26 -10.33 -0.93
N GLY A 139 -8.71 -10.42 -2.18
CA GLY A 139 -9.88 -9.67 -2.59
C GLY A 139 -10.35 -10.05 -3.99
N GLY A 140 -11.63 -9.84 -4.20
CA GLY A 140 -12.29 -10.02 -5.49
C GLY A 140 -12.51 -8.69 -6.21
N LEU A 141 -12.29 -8.70 -7.52
CA LEU A 141 -12.44 -7.55 -8.40
C LEU A 141 -13.69 -7.66 -9.28
N GLN A 142 -14.32 -6.52 -9.54
CA GLN A 142 -15.29 -6.40 -10.62
C GLN A 142 -14.67 -6.82 -11.96
N ASP A 143 -15.34 -7.74 -12.65
CA ASP A 143 -15.02 -8.34 -13.95
C ASP A 143 -13.62 -8.97 -14.08
N ASN A 144 -12.77 -8.90 -13.06
CA ASN A 144 -11.36 -9.24 -13.15
C ASN A 144 -10.95 -10.32 -12.15
N GLY A 145 -11.88 -11.11 -11.63
CA GLY A 145 -11.62 -12.31 -10.83
C GLY A 145 -11.11 -12.06 -9.40
N SER A 146 -10.62 -13.13 -8.80
CA SER A 146 -10.18 -13.19 -7.40
C SER A 146 -8.66 -13.24 -7.27
N TRP A 147 -8.08 -12.49 -6.33
CA TRP A 147 -6.63 -12.28 -6.23
C TRP A 147 -6.11 -12.33 -4.80
N VAL A 148 -4.81 -12.64 -4.68
CA VAL A 148 -4.03 -12.52 -3.44
C VAL A 148 -2.68 -11.88 -3.73
N GLY A 149 -2.21 -11.00 -2.84
CA GLY A 149 -0.89 -10.38 -2.91
C GLY A 149 -0.35 -9.96 -1.54
N PRO A 150 0.97 -9.77 -1.37
CA PRO A 150 1.55 -9.44 -0.08
C PRO A 150 1.38 -7.95 0.26
N SER A 151 1.29 -7.65 1.56
CA SER A 151 1.32 -6.27 2.10
C SER A 151 2.68 -5.56 1.94
N LYS A 152 3.75 -6.30 1.59
CA LYS A 152 5.11 -5.77 1.48
C LYS A 152 5.98 -6.65 0.58
N SER A 153 6.86 -6.04 -0.22
CA SER A 153 7.77 -6.74 -1.15
C SER A 153 9.11 -5.98 -1.32
N PRO A 154 10.26 -6.63 -1.59
CA PRO A 154 11.59 -5.99 -1.54
C PRO A 154 11.76 -4.71 -2.37
N SER A 155 11.09 -4.62 -3.52
CA SER A 155 11.14 -3.48 -4.44
C SER A 155 9.79 -2.76 -4.58
N GLY A 156 8.93 -2.89 -3.56
CA GLY A 156 7.52 -2.51 -3.63
C GLY A 156 6.66 -3.61 -4.24
N ILE A 157 5.34 -3.48 -4.08
CA ILE A 157 4.36 -4.49 -4.46
C ILE A 157 4.05 -4.36 -5.95
N GLN A 158 4.57 -5.29 -6.75
CA GLN A 158 4.45 -5.31 -8.20
C GLN A 158 3.32 -6.25 -8.66
N ASN A 159 2.90 -6.16 -9.92
CA ASN A 159 1.86 -7.04 -10.48
C ASN A 159 2.28 -8.51 -10.39
N ARG A 160 3.58 -8.81 -10.52
CA ARG A 160 4.13 -10.17 -10.36
C ARG A 160 3.96 -10.76 -8.95
N ASN A 161 3.71 -9.92 -7.94
CA ASN A 161 3.48 -10.37 -6.58
C ASN A 161 2.04 -10.82 -6.36
N TRP A 162 1.13 -10.51 -7.28
CA TRP A 162 -0.27 -10.91 -7.21
C TRP A 162 -0.49 -12.23 -7.93
N THR A 163 -1.28 -13.10 -7.31
CA THR A 163 -1.66 -14.42 -7.86
C THR A 163 -3.17 -14.48 -8.07
N SER A 164 -3.58 -14.85 -9.28
CA SER A 164 -4.99 -15.09 -9.60
C SER A 164 -5.45 -16.42 -8.99
N LEU A 165 -6.59 -16.38 -8.30
CA LEU A 165 -7.17 -17.50 -7.58
C LEU A 165 -8.36 -18.12 -8.31
N GLY A 166 -9.18 -17.29 -8.94
CA GLY A 166 -10.42 -17.62 -9.64
C GLY A 166 -10.88 -16.50 -10.58
N GLY A 167 -11.87 -16.77 -11.42
CA GLY A 167 -12.41 -15.83 -12.42
C GLY A 167 -13.77 -15.23 -12.02
N GLY A 168 -14.52 -14.73 -13.01
CA GLY A 168 -15.80 -14.05 -12.81
C GLY A 168 -15.64 -12.66 -12.21
N ASP A 169 -16.72 -12.10 -11.68
CA ASP A 169 -16.60 -11.01 -10.71
C ASP A 169 -16.11 -11.65 -9.44
N GLY A 170 -14.87 -11.37 -9.05
CA GLY A 170 -14.40 -11.81 -7.76
C GLY A 170 -15.13 -11.02 -6.70
N TYR A 171 -15.73 -11.69 -5.73
CA TYR A 171 -16.31 -11.06 -4.54
C TYR A 171 -15.49 -11.44 -3.32
N TYR A 172 -16.03 -12.33 -2.50
CA TYR A 172 -15.37 -12.78 -1.31
C TYR A 172 -14.27 -13.80 -1.63
N VAL A 173 -13.11 -13.59 -1.02
CA VAL A 173 -11.96 -14.48 -1.10
C VAL A 173 -11.45 -14.72 0.31
N PHE A 174 -11.50 -15.97 0.77
CA PHE A 174 -11.19 -16.33 2.15
C PHE A 174 -10.07 -17.35 2.22
N PRO A 175 -8.96 -17.07 2.92
CA PRO A 175 -8.10 -18.13 3.40
C PRO A 175 -8.83 -18.92 4.49
N ASP A 176 -8.70 -20.25 4.49
CA ASP A 176 -9.21 -21.07 5.59
C ASP A 176 -8.39 -20.79 6.86
N LYS A 177 -9.07 -20.62 8.00
CA LYS A 177 -8.44 -20.23 9.28
C LYS A 177 -7.59 -21.34 9.89
N TYR A 178 -7.90 -22.60 9.57
CA TYR A 178 -7.31 -23.78 10.21
C TYR A 178 -6.47 -24.64 9.26
N ASP A 179 -6.61 -24.44 7.94
CA ASP A 179 -5.85 -25.12 6.91
C ASP A 179 -5.27 -24.14 5.88
N GLU A 180 -3.98 -23.81 6.01
CA GLU A 180 -3.32 -22.87 5.11
C GLU A 180 -3.27 -23.31 3.64
N ASN A 181 -3.57 -24.57 3.33
CA ASN A 181 -3.64 -25.05 1.96
C ASN A 181 -5.01 -24.81 1.32
N ILE A 182 -6.04 -24.47 2.10
CA ILE A 182 -7.40 -24.25 1.59
C ILE A 182 -7.69 -22.76 1.48
N LEU A 183 -8.33 -22.38 0.38
CA LEU A 183 -9.00 -21.09 0.25
C LEU A 183 -10.34 -21.25 -0.44
N TYR A 184 -11.18 -20.24 -0.27
CA TYR A 184 -12.48 -20.12 -0.90
C TYR A 184 -12.51 -18.86 -1.75
N TRP A 185 -13.18 -18.93 -2.90
CA TRP A 185 -13.49 -17.75 -3.69
C TRP A 185 -14.92 -17.86 -4.25
N GLN A 186 -15.58 -16.70 -4.35
CA GLN A 186 -16.96 -16.60 -4.81
C GLN A 186 -17.04 -15.68 -6.03
N TYR A 187 -17.95 -16.03 -6.93
CA TYR A 187 -18.36 -15.23 -8.08
C TYR A 187 -19.88 -15.25 -8.24
N GLN A 188 -20.40 -14.53 -9.24
CA GLN A 188 -21.81 -14.16 -9.41
C GLN A 188 -22.81 -15.28 -9.06
N GLY A 189 -23.95 -14.92 -8.46
CA GLY A 189 -25.08 -15.83 -8.27
C GLY A 189 -24.82 -16.97 -7.28
N GLY A 190 -24.08 -16.67 -6.21
CA GLY A 190 -23.80 -17.61 -5.11
C GLY A 190 -22.84 -18.74 -5.46
N ASN A 191 -22.10 -18.64 -6.57
CA ASN A 191 -21.15 -19.67 -6.96
C ASN A 191 -19.89 -19.59 -6.10
N ILE A 192 -19.71 -20.56 -5.21
CA ILE A 192 -18.59 -20.62 -4.28
C ILE A 192 -17.73 -21.84 -4.61
N LYS A 193 -16.42 -21.63 -4.60
CA LYS A 193 -15.41 -22.64 -4.92
C LYS A 193 -14.45 -22.79 -3.75
N ARG A 194 -14.16 -24.03 -3.36
CA ARG A 194 -13.05 -24.39 -2.46
C ARG A 194 -11.84 -24.81 -3.29
N LYS A 195 -10.65 -24.35 -2.97
CA LYS A 195 -9.41 -24.62 -3.71
C LYS A 195 -8.29 -25.06 -2.78
N TYR A 196 -7.56 -26.10 -3.20
CA TYR A 196 -6.28 -26.47 -2.61
C TYR A 196 -5.13 -25.72 -3.31
N LEU A 197 -4.27 -25.05 -2.54
CA LEU A 197 -3.23 -24.18 -3.07
C LEU A 197 -2.06 -24.95 -3.72
N ASP A 198 -1.70 -26.09 -3.14
CA ASP A 198 -0.60 -26.94 -3.60
C ASP A 198 -0.93 -27.68 -4.92
N THR A 199 -2.11 -28.31 -5.01
CA THR A 199 -2.55 -29.08 -6.19
C THR A 199 -3.30 -28.24 -7.22
N ARG A 200 -3.83 -27.08 -6.79
CA ARG A 200 -4.75 -26.21 -7.56
C ARG A 200 -6.11 -26.86 -7.85
N GLU A 201 -6.42 -28.00 -7.26
CA GLU A 201 -7.74 -28.62 -7.36
C GLU A 201 -8.81 -27.68 -6.82
N THR A 202 -9.94 -27.59 -7.52
CA THR A 202 -11.06 -26.72 -7.16
C THR A 202 -12.36 -27.53 -7.14
N LYS A 203 -13.18 -27.32 -6.12
CA LYS A 203 -14.49 -27.96 -5.93
C LYS A 203 -15.60 -26.91 -5.84
N ASP A 204 -16.70 -27.13 -6.56
CA ASP A 204 -17.96 -26.41 -6.38
C ASP A 204 -18.62 -26.79 -5.05
N ILE A 205 -18.94 -25.79 -4.24
CA ILE A 205 -19.55 -25.98 -2.92
C ILE A 205 -20.81 -25.13 -2.72
N LYS A 206 -21.43 -24.63 -3.79
CA LYS A 206 -22.71 -23.90 -3.70
C LYS A 206 -23.83 -24.85 -3.22
N PRO A 207 -24.73 -24.44 -2.30
CA PRO A 207 -25.91 -25.23 -1.96
C PRO A 207 -26.92 -25.27 -3.11
N TYR A 208 -27.62 -26.40 -3.21
CA TYR A 208 -28.72 -26.62 -4.16
C TYR A 208 -30.01 -26.91 -3.40
N GLU A 209 -31.13 -26.65 -4.04
CA GLU A 209 -32.46 -27.04 -3.58
C GLU A 209 -32.60 -28.58 -3.49
N ASP A 210 -33.30 -29.04 -2.45
CA ASP A 210 -33.74 -30.44 -2.36
C ASP A 210 -34.93 -30.71 -3.28
N GLU A 211 -35.21 -31.99 -3.56
CA GLU A 211 -36.32 -32.38 -4.45
C GLU A 211 -37.67 -31.85 -3.92
N GLY A 212 -38.33 -31.03 -4.74
CA GLY A 212 -39.63 -30.44 -4.41
C GLY A 212 -39.56 -29.12 -3.64
N GLU A 213 -38.37 -28.63 -3.30
CA GLU A 213 -38.19 -27.28 -2.76
C GLU A 213 -38.20 -26.21 -3.86
N GLU A 214 -38.40 -24.95 -3.45
CA GLU A 214 -38.34 -23.82 -4.36
C GLU A 214 -36.92 -23.54 -4.86
N LYS A 215 -36.81 -22.99 -6.07
CA LYS A 215 -35.53 -22.59 -6.65
C LYS A 215 -34.82 -21.59 -5.74
N LEU A 216 -33.56 -21.84 -5.44
CA LEU A 216 -32.76 -20.92 -4.64
C LEU A 216 -32.43 -19.64 -5.43
N ARG A 217 -32.57 -18.49 -4.76
CA ARG A 217 -32.27 -17.17 -5.32
C ARG A 217 -31.09 -16.55 -4.57
N PHE A 218 -30.05 -16.22 -5.32
CA PHE A 218 -28.78 -15.72 -4.81
C PHE A 218 -28.50 -14.33 -5.35
N ASN A 219 -27.95 -13.46 -4.51
CA ASN A 219 -27.53 -12.13 -4.96
C ASN A 219 -26.35 -12.24 -5.95
N TRP A 220 -26.21 -11.26 -6.85
CA TRP A 220 -25.01 -11.08 -7.67
C TRP A 220 -23.74 -11.09 -6.80
N ASN A 221 -23.76 -10.31 -5.72
CA ASN A 221 -22.73 -10.29 -4.66
C ASN A 221 -23.24 -11.05 -3.41
N THR A 222 -23.32 -12.38 -3.52
CA THR A 222 -23.84 -13.24 -2.45
C THR A 222 -22.97 -13.18 -1.19
N PRO A 223 -23.56 -12.92 0.00
CA PRO A 223 -22.81 -12.93 1.25
C PRO A 223 -22.38 -14.34 1.63
N VAL A 224 -21.11 -14.43 1.99
CA VAL A 224 -20.48 -15.59 2.60
C VAL A 224 -19.79 -15.11 3.86
N ALA A 225 -19.96 -15.83 4.96
CA ALA A 225 -19.33 -15.46 6.23
C ALA A 225 -18.72 -16.70 6.89
N PHE A 226 -17.56 -16.50 7.53
CA PHE A 226 -16.98 -17.51 8.41
C PHE A 226 -17.28 -17.12 9.85
N SER A 227 -17.63 -18.12 10.66
CA SER A 227 -17.82 -17.94 12.09
C SER A 227 -16.53 -17.40 12.73
N PRO A 228 -16.59 -16.28 13.49
CA PRO A 228 -15.44 -15.80 14.24
C PRO A 228 -15.01 -16.78 15.34
N THR A 229 -15.94 -17.58 15.85
CA THR A 229 -15.79 -18.43 17.05
C THR A 229 -15.64 -19.92 16.76
N ARG A 230 -16.03 -20.41 15.57
CA ARG A 230 -16.08 -21.84 15.21
C ARG A 230 -15.58 -22.09 13.78
N ASP A 231 -15.36 -23.36 13.43
CA ASP A 231 -15.08 -23.78 12.05
C ASP A 231 -16.38 -23.98 11.26
N VAL A 232 -17.08 -22.87 11.04
CA VAL A 232 -18.40 -22.85 10.39
C VAL A 232 -18.44 -21.79 9.31
N MET A 233 -19.08 -22.13 8.20
CA MET A 233 -19.30 -21.25 7.05
C MET A 233 -20.79 -21.01 6.84
N TYR A 234 -21.16 -19.79 6.47
CA TYR A 234 -22.51 -19.40 6.11
C TYR A 234 -22.58 -18.91 4.66
N VAL A 235 -23.71 -19.15 4.00
CA VAL A 235 -24.04 -18.55 2.70
C VAL A 235 -25.50 -18.11 2.68
N GLY A 236 -25.77 -16.93 2.12
CA GLY A 236 -27.11 -16.35 2.02
C GLY A 236 -27.72 -16.51 0.63
N ALA A 237 -28.82 -17.26 0.53
CA ALA A 237 -29.76 -17.20 -0.59
C ALA A 237 -30.94 -16.29 -0.18
N GLN A 238 -32.19 -16.67 -0.45
CA GLN A 238 -33.31 -16.21 0.38
C GLN A 238 -33.32 -16.82 1.78
N PHE A 239 -32.61 -17.94 1.93
CA PHE A 239 -32.40 -18.69 3.16
C PHE A 239 -30.95 -18.57 3.61
N LEU A 240 -30.74 -18.65 4.91
CA LEU A 240 -29.41 -18.82 5.48
C LEU A 240 -29.05 -20.30 5.53
N PHE A 241 -27.94 -20.66 4.93
CA PHE A 241 -27.36 -22.00 5.00
C PHE A 241 -26.09 -21.98 5.85
N ARG A 242 -25.84 -23.09 6.56
CA ARG A 242 -24.66 -23.32 7.39
C ARG A 242 -23.92 -24.59 6.95
N SER A 243 -22.59 -24.55 6.93
CA SER A 243 -21.74 -25.72 6.73
C SER A 243 -20.72 -25.84 7.85
N GLU A 244 -20.58 -27.05 8.41
CA GLU A 244 -19.58 -27.39 9.43
C GLU A 244 -18.46 -28.29 8.85
N ASN A 245 -18.44 -28.48 7.53
CA ASN A 245 -17.51 -29.36 6.82
C ASN A 245 -16.99 -28.71 5.53
N LYS A 246 -16.65 -27.42 5.63
CA LYS A 246 -15.94 -26.69 4.57
C LYS A 246 -16.69 -26.71 3.23
N GLY A 247 -18.02 -26.66 3.28
CA GLY A 247 -18.91 -26.63 2.11
C GLY A 247 -19.22 -28.00 1.49
N ASP A 248 -18.85 -29.12 2.11
CA ASP A 248 -19.18 -30.45 1.58
C ASP A 248 -20.67 -30.80 1.75
N SER A 249 -21.33 -30.24 2.76
CA SER A 249 -22.79 -30.22 2.91
C SER A 249 -23.27 -28.92 3.53
N TRP A 250 -24.54 -28.61 3.30
CA TRP A 250 -25.20 -27.41 3.81
C TRP A 250 -26.50 -27.76 4.54
N GLU A 251 -26.71 -27.12 5.69
CA GLU A 251 -27.96 -27.17 6.45
C GLU A 251 -28.67 -25.82 6.30
N ARG A 252 -29.94 -25.85 5.89
CA ARG A 252 -30.81 -24.67 5.91
C ARG A 252 -31.21 -24.37 7.35
N ILE A 253 -30.87 -23.17 7.84
CA ILE A 253 -31.11 -22.73 9.22
C ILE A 253 -32.01 -21.49 9.29
N SER A 254 -32.85 -21.26 8.29
CA SER A 254 -33.84 -20.17 8.32
C SER A 254 -35.05 -20.46 7.43
N PRO A 255 -36.21 -19.82 7.71
CA PRO A 255 -37.24 -19.60 6.71
C PRO A 255 -36.77 -18.59 5.65
N ASP A 256 -37.63 -18.26 4.69
CA ASP A 256 -37.38 -17.14 3.77
C ASP A 256 -37.28 -15.85 4.60
N LEU A 257 -36.12 -15.20 4.59
CA LEU A 257 -35.85 -14.03 5.43
C LEU A 257 -36.20 -12.71 4.73
N THR A 258 -36.67 -12.76 3.48
CA THR A 258 -36.89 -11.58 2.64
C THR A 258 -38.38 -11.29 2.48
N THR A 259 -38.74 -10.22 1.76
CA THR A 259 -40.14 -9.86 1.46
C THR A 259 -40.85 -10.87 0.55
N ASN A 260 -40.10 -11.68 -0.21
CA ASN A 260 -40.62 -12.63 -1.19
C ASN A 260 -41.66 -12.02 -2.16
N ASP A 261 -41.46 -10.75 -2.55
CA ASP A 261 -42.37 -10.00 -3.42
C ASP A 261 -42.43 -10.61 -4.83
N PRO A 262 -43.57 -11.20 -5.27
CA PRO A 262 -43.68 -11.85 -6.57
C PRO A 262 -43.41 -10.95 -7.78
N GLU A 263 -43.64 -9.63 -7.63
CA GLU A 263 -43.35 -8.69 -8.72
C GLU A 263 -41.85 -8.50 -8.95
N LYS A 264 -41.03 -8.77 -7.92
CA LYS A 264 -39.57 -8.73 -7.99
C LYS A 264 -38.93 -10.09 -8.30
N LEU A 265 -39.74 -11.14 -8.44
CA LEU A 265 -39.30 -12.50 -8.77
C LEU A 265 -39.45 -12.86 -10.27
N LYS A 266 -39.52 -11.84 -11.13
CA LYS A 266 -39.70 -11.99 -12.58
C LYS A 266 -38.39 -11.84 -13.35
N GLN A 267 -37.30 -12.46 -12.85
CA GLN A 267 -35.96 -12.27 -13.43
C GLN A 267 -35.82 -12.77 -14.87
N ASP A 268 -36.67 -13.71 -15.30
CA ASP A 268 -36.69 -14.17 -16.70
C ASP A 268 -37.31 -13.12 -17.66
N GLU A 269 -37.89 -12.04 -17.13
CA GLU A 269 -38.55 -10.96 -17.87
C GLU A 269 -37.80 -9.62 -17.78
N THR A 270 -36.65 -9.57 -17.09
CA THR A 270 -35.89 -8.32 -16.86
C THR A 270 -35.11 -7.88 -18.10
N GLY A 271 -34.78 -6.58 -18.19
CA GLY A 271 -34.05 -5.98 -19.33
C GLY A 271 -34.93 -5.25 -20.35
N GLY A 272 -36.26 -5.40 -20.26
CA GLY A 272 -37.20 -4.66 -21.11
C GLY A 272 -37.32 -5.25 -22.51
N VAL A 273 -36.92 -4.51 -23.54
CA VAL A 273 -37.02 -4.96 -24.94
C VAL A 273 -36.05 -6.12 -25.21
N THR A 274 -34.86 -6.05 -24.63
CA THR A 274 -33.87 -7.12 -24.69
C THR A 274 -33.75 -7.74 -23.30
N ILE A 275 -34.03 -9.03 -23.18
CA ILE A 275 -33.90 -9.74 -21.90
C ILE A 275 -32.45 -9.71 -21.44
N ASP A 276 -32.23 -9.30 -20.18
CA ASP A 276 -30.97 -9.41 -19.47
C ASP A 276 -31.22 -10.10 -18.12
N ASN A 277 -30.68 -11.30 -17.96
CA ASN A 277 -30.77 -12.11 -16.76
C ASN A 277 -29.36 -12.64 -16.45
N SER A 278 -28.55 -11.73 -15.89
CA SER A 278 -27.17 -11.98 -15.52
C SER A 278 -27.07 -12.54 -14.09
N THR A 279 -28.14 -12.42 -13.30
CA THR A 279 -28.25 -12.50 -11.82
C THR A 279 -28.06 -11.17 -11.11
N ALA A 280 -27.65 -10.10 -11.80
CA ALA A 280 -27.63 -8.74 -11.25
C ALA A 280 -29.05 -8.22 -10.96
N GLU A 281 -30.03 -8.78 -11.65
CA GLU A 281 -31.45 -8.49 -11.57
C GLU A 281 -32.17 -9.35 -10.52
N ASN A 282 -31.47 -10.30 -9.88
CA ASN A 282 -32.02 -11.05 -8.76
C ASN A 282 -32.33 -10.10 -7.60
N HIS A 283 -33.49 -10.31 -6.97
CA HIS A 283 -33.99 -9.55 -5.85
C HIS A 283 -34.55 -10.50 -4.81
N CYS A 284 -34.87 -9.99 -3.63
CA CYS A 284 -35.42 -10.77 -2.52
C CYS A 284 -34.38 -11.78 -2.01
N THR A 285 -33.15 -11.35 -1.81
CA THR A 285 -31.99 -12.16 -1.41
C THR A 285 -31.32 -11.61 -0.16
N ILE A 286 -30.70 -12.48 0.63
CA ILE A 286 -29.81 -12.09 1.72
C ILE A 286 -28.56 -11.42 1.13
N PHE A 287 -28.18 -10.28 1.68
CA PHE A 287 -27.04 -9.46 1.22
C PHE A 287 -25.94 -9.31 2.28
N SER A 288 -26.27 -9.42 3.57
CA SER A 288 -25.31 -9.34 4.66
C SER A 288 -25.57 -10.39 5.73
N ILE A 289 -24.49 -10.96 6.28
CA ILE A 289 -24.53 -11.97 7.36
C ILE A 289 -23.51 -11.54 8.43
N SER A 290 -23.92 -11.54 9.70
CA SER A 290 -23.02 -11.30 10.82
C SER A 290 -23.34 -12.21 11.99
N GLU A 291 -22.48 -13.21 12.25
CA GLU A 291 -22.46 -13.93 13.52
C GLU A 291 -21.77 -13.07 14.58
N SER A 292 -22.29 -13.05 15.81
CA SER A 292 -21.62 -12.38 16.92
C SER A 292 -20.26 -13.02 17.22
N PRO A 293 -19.20 -12.21 17.40
CA PRO A 293 -17.89 -12.69 17.84
C PRO A 293 -17.88 -13.16 19.32
N ILE A 294 -18.97 -12.93 20.06
CA ILE A 294 -19.10 -13.25 21.49
C ILE A 294 -19.99 -14.48 21.70
N ASP A 295 -21.14 -14.56 21.01
CA ASP A 295 -22.08 -15.69 21.11
C ASP A 295 -22.49 -16.22 19.73
N PRO A 296 -22.07 -17.44 19.33
CA PRO A 296 -22.39 -18.00 18.03
C PRO A 296 -23.89 -18.27 17.79
N ASN A 297 -24.72 -18.20 18.83
CA ASN A 297 -26.18 -18.32 18.67
C ASN A 297 -26.83 -17.03 18.16
N VAL A 298 -26.14 -15.90 18.28
CA VAL A 298 -26.61 -14.60 17.80
C VAL A 298 -26.13 -14.39 16.37
N VAL A 299 -27.07 -14.43 15.43
CA VAL A 299 -26.80 -14.25 13.99
C VAL A 299 -27.74 -13.21 13.43
N TRP A 300 -27.17 -12.22 12.75
CA TRP A 300 -27.88 -11.18 12.03
C TRP A 300 -27.83 -11.41 10.53
N VAL A 301 -28.93 -11.07 9.87
CA VAL A 301 -29.07 -11.13 8.41
C VAL A 301 -29.70 -9.83 7.91
N GLY A 302 -29.13 -9.25 6.87
CA GLY A 302 -29.68 -8.13 6.14
C GLY A 302 -30.00 -8.53 4.70
N THR A 303 -31.11 -8.03 4.14
CA THR A 303 -31.54 -8.38 2.79
C THR A 303 -31.48 -7.21 1.81
N ASP A 304 -31.52 -7.57 0.53
CA ASP A 304 -31.59 -6.69 -0.62
C ASP A 304 -33.01 -6.08 -0.83
N ASP A 305 -33.93 -6.34 0.07
CA ASP A 305 -35.28 -5.80 0.06
C ASP A 305 -35.63 -5.13 1.38
N GLY A 306 -34.64 -4.92 2.24
CA GLY A 306 -34.70 -4.08 3.43
C GLY A 306 -35.14 -4.76 4.72
N ASN A 307 -35.29 -6.08 4.74
CA ASN A 307 -35.48 -6.81 5.99
C ASN A 307 -34.16 -6.88 6.78
N LEU A 308 -34.26 -6.67 8.10
CA LEU A 308 -33.18 -6.85 9.06
C LEU A 308 -33.61 -7.88 10.10
N GLN A 309 -32.99 -9.05 10.07
CA GLN A 309 -33.40 -10.22 10.82
C GLN A 309 -32.35 -10.61 11.86
N ILE A 310 -32.80 -11.05 13.02
CA ILE A 310 -31.94 -11.60 14.08
C ILE A 310 -32.43 -12.98 14.53
N SER A 311 -31.50 -13.90 14.73
CA SER A 311 -31.68 -15.10 15.54
C SER A 311 -30.81 -15.02 16.79
N LYS A 312 -31.33 -15.52 17.92
CA LYS A 312 -30.61 -15.61 19.21
C LYS A 312 -30.44 -17.05 19.69
N ASP A 313 -30.75 -18.04 18.85
CA ASP A 313 -30.75 -19.46 19.18
C ASP A 313 -30.12 -20.34 18.08
N GLY A 314 -29.21 -19.75 17.30
CA GLY A 314 -28.42 -20.45 16.29
C GLY A 314 -29.20 -20.77 15.01
N GLY A 315 -30.19 -19.94 14.68
CA GLY A 315 -31.01 -20.04 13.47
C GLY A 315 -32.34 -20.78 13.63
N LYS A 316 -32.73 -21.16 14.85
CA LYS A 316 -34.00 -21.91 15.04
C LYS A 316 -35.21 -20.98 14.94
N ASN A 317 -35.11 -19.78 15.52
CA ASN A 317 -36.11 -18.74 15.43
C ASN A 317 -35.50 -17.44 14.92
N TRP A 318 -36.28 -16.69 14.15
CA TRP A 318 -35.88 -15.43 13.52
C TRP A 318 -36.91 -14.34 13.80
N SER A 319 -36.45 -13.10 13.97
CA SER A 319 -37.29 -11.92 14.16
C SER A 319 -36.82 -10.79 13.25
N ASN A 320 -37.74 -10.23 12.46
CA ASN A 320 -37.48 -9.03 11.67
C ASN A 320 -37.65 -7.81 12.58
N VAL A 321 -36.63 -6.97 12.67
CA VAL A 321 -36.56 -5.82 13.56
C VAL A 321 -36.46 -4.49 12.80
N VAL A 322 -36.59 -4.49 11.47
CA VAL A 322 -36.52 -3.25 10.67
C VAL A 322 -37.60 -2.25 11.04
N ASP A 323 -38.80 -2.71 11.42
CA ASP A 323 -39.93 -1.85 11.80
C ASP A 323 -39.65 -1.04 13.09
N ASN A 324 -38.62 -1.41 13.86
CA ASN A 324 -38.18 -0.66 15.05
C ASN A 324 -37.25 0.52 14.70
N ILE A 325 -36.86 0.67 13.43
CA ILE A 325 -35.99 1.76 12.96
C ILE A 325 -36.86 2.91 12.45
N SER A 326 -36.80 4.05 13.14
CA SER A 326 -37.45 5.28 12.68
C SER A 326 -36.67 5.94 11.54
N ASP A 327 -37.37 6.69 10.69
CA ASP A 327 -36.78 7.54 9.63
C ASP A 327 -35.93 6.80 8.57
N LEU A 328 -36.12 5.49 8.44
CA LEU A 328 -35.60 4.68 7.35
C LEU A 328 -36.68 4.47 6.27
N PRO A 329 -36.44 4.82 5.00
CA PRO A 329 -37.38 4.53 3.93
C PRO A 329 -37.64 3.01 3.78
N PRO A 330 -38.87 2.60 3.45
CA PRO A 330 -39.19 1.18 3.30
C PRO A 330 -38.41 0.56 2.13
N ASN A 331 -38.01 -0.70 2.30
CA ASN A 331 -37.23 -1.47 1.32
C ASN A 331 -35.82 -0.95 1.03
N THR A 332 -35.22 -0.16 1.93
CA THR A 332 -33.82 0.30 1.78
C THR A 332 -32.87 -0.88 2.00
N TRP A 333 -31.92 -1.13 1.09
CA TRP A 333 -30.96 -2.25 1.20
C TRP A 333 -30.24 -2.27 2.53
N VAL A 334 -30.15 -3.42 3.18
CA VAL A 334 -29.22 -3.60 4.29
C VAL A 334 -27.82 -3.87 3.73
N SER A 335 -27.03 -2.80 3.52
CA SER A 335 -25.71 -2.92 2.92
C SER A 335 -24.72 -3.68 3.78
N CYS A 336 -24.80 -3.56 5.11
CA CYS A 336 -23.99 -4.34 6.04
C CYS A 336 -24.62 -4.40 7.43
N VAL A 337 -24.54 -5.57 8.08
CA VAL A 337 -24.69 -5.71 9.54
C VAL A 337 -23.33 -6.06 10.14
N THR A 338 -22.96 -5.42 11.24
CA THR A 338 -21.74 -5.68 12.00
C THR A 338 -22.08 -5.86 13.48
N SER A 339 -21.96 -7.11 13.97
CA SER A 339 -22.06 -7.42 15.40
C SER A 339 -20.85 -6.85 16.15
N SER A 340 -21.07 -6.29 17.35
CA SER A 340 -19.99 -5.69 18.14
C SER A 340 -18.99 -6.73 18.65
N LEU A 341 -17.73 -6.32 18.72
CA LEU A 341 -16.63 -7.06 19.33
C LEU A 341 -16.70 -7.05 20.87
N TYR A 342 -17.47 -6.12 21.45
CA TYR A 342 -17.42 -5.80 22.89
C TYR A 342 -18.71 -6.13 23.65
N ASP A 343 -19.86 -6.14 22.96
CA ASP A 343 -21.14 -6.46 23.58
C ASP A 343 -22.04 -7.28 22.65
N VAL A 344 -22.57 -8.38 23.16
CA VAL A 344 -23.36 -9.34 22.36
C VAL A 344 -24.72 -8.78 21.93
N ALA A 345 -25.27 -7.80 22.66
CA ALA A 345 -26.53 -7.14 22.33
C ALA A 345 -26.36 -5.96 21.36
N THR A 346 -25.12 -5.55 21.12
CA THR A 346 -24.77 -4.40 20.29
C THR A 346 -24.48 -4.82 18.85
N SER A 347 -25.14 -4.13 17.92
CA SER A 347 -24.91 -4.27 16.48
C SER A 347 -25.04 -2.93 15.78
N TYR A 348 -24.37 -2.80 14.65
CA TYR A 348 -24.42 -1.63 13.79
C TYR A 348 -24.85 -2.04 12.40
N VAL A 349 -25.67 -1.20 11.76
CA VAL A 349 -26.28 -1.53 10.46
C VAL A 349 -26.20 -0.33 9.53
N THR A 350 -25.64 -0.54 8.34
CA THR A 350 -25.67 0.44 7.26
C THR A 350 -26.81 0.10 6.29
N PHE A 351 -27.45 1.14 5.77
CA PHE A 351 -28.48 1.00 4.73
C PHE A 351 -28.15 1.83 3.50
N ASP A 352 -28.56 1.33 2.33
CA ASP A 352 -28.23 1.90 1.03
C ASP A 352 -29.47 2.13 0.15
N GLY A 353 -29.85 3.39 -0.02
CA GLY A 353 -31.02 3.80 -0.81
C GLY A 353 -30.70 4.25 -2.26
N HIS A 354 -29.44 4.23 -2.70
CA HIS A 354 -29.07 4.97 -3.92
C HIS A 354 -29.76 4.45 -5.20
N ARG A 355 -30.18 3.18 -5.21
CA ARG A 355 -30.89 2.55 -6.35
C ARG A 355 -32.28 3.15 -6.58
N THR A 356 -32.88 3.76 -5.56
CA THR A 356 -34.16 4.48 -5.67
C THR A 356 -33.97 6.00 -5.77
N GLY A 357 -32.72 6.47 -5.84
CA GLY A 357 -32.34 7.88 -5.87
C GLY A 357 -32.12 8.52 -4.49
N ASP A 358 -32.28 7.77 -3.40
CA ASP A 358 -31.96 8.26 -2.06
C ASP A 358 -30.46 8.15 -1.77
N MET A 359 -29.79 9.30 -1.66
CA MET A 359 -28.35 9.41 -1.43
C MET A 359 -27.98 9.64 0.06
N THR A 360 -28.94 9.48 0.96
CA THR A 360 -28.77 9.71 2.40
C THR A 360 -27.83 8.67 3.02
N SER A 361 -27.01 9.10 3.99
CA SER A 361 -26.13 8.22 4.76
C SER A 361 -26.90 7.62 5.93
N TYR A 362 -27.05 6.30 5.94
CA TYR A 362 -27.69 5.58 7.04
C TYR A 362 -26.70 4.63 7.73
N LEU A 363 -26.49 4.86 9.03
CA LEU A 363 -25.78 3.99 9.96
C LEU A 363 -26.53 4.04 11.29
N TYR A 364 -27.11 2.91 11.69
CA TYR A 364 -27.83 2.78 12.95
C TYR A 364 -27.08 1.87 13.91
N LYS A 365 -27.26 2.09 15.22
CA LYS A 365 -26.76 1.25 16.31
C LYS A 365 -27.91 0.80 17.20
N THR A 366 -27.87 -0.47 17.58
CA THR A 366 -28.68 -1.06 18.67
C THR A 366 -27.75 -1.49 19.79
N THR A 367 -28.26 -1.53 21.03
CA THR A 367 -27.60 -2.15 22.19
C THR A 367 -28.52 -3.15 22.92
N ASP A 368 -29.65 -3.51 22.32
CA ASP A 368 -30.70 -4.36 22.92
C ASP A 368 -31.26 -5.38 21.92
N TYR A 369 -30.40 -5.92 21.04
CA TYR A 369 -30.80 -6.89 20.02
C TYR A 369 -31.83 -6.38 18.99
N GLY A 370 -31.87 -5.06 18.75
CA GLY A 370 -32.68 -4.42 17.71
C GLY A 370 -34.07 -4.00 18.19
N GLU A 371 -34.30 -3.97 19.49
CA GLU A 371 -35.54 -3.43 20.08
C GLU A 371 -35.58 -1.90 19.93
N THR A 372 -34.43 -1.22 20.07
CA THR A 372 -34.28 0.21 19.84
C THR A 372 -33.05 0.55 18.99
N TRP A 373 -33.13 1.65 18.26
CA TRP A 373 -32.10 2.07 17.32
C TRP A 373 -31.76 3.55 17.46
N THR A 374 -30.48 3.87 17.35
CA THR A 374 -29.94 5.23 17.31
C THR A 374 -29.25 5.47 15.98
N LEU A 375 -29.63 6.54 15.27
CA LEU A 375 -28.93 6.98 14.08
C LEU A 375 -27.59 7.60 14.48
N LEU A 376 -26.50 7.13 13.86
CA LEU A 376 -25.13 7.59 14.11
C LEU A 376 -24.56 8.47 12.98
N THR A 377 -25.36 8.79 11.96
CA THR A 377 -24.90 9.66 10.88
C THR A 377 -25.17 11.13 11.19
N ASP A 378 -24.26 11.98 10.72
CA ASP A 378 -24.34 13.43 10.81
C ASP A 378 -24.07 14.07 9.44
N ASP A 379 -24.18 15.39 9.37
CA ASP A 379 -23.87 16.16 8.16
C ASP A 379 -22.38 16.11 7.74
N ASN A 380 -21.48 15.56 8.56
CA ASN A 380 -20.08 15.44 8.20
C ASN A 380 -19.84 14.25 7.27
N ILE A 381 -20.63 13.19 7.39
CA ILE A 381 -20.56 12.01 6.51
C ILE A 381 -21.01 12.41 5.10
N LYS A 382 -20.36 11.83 4.08
CA LYS A 382 -20.66 12.08 2.67
C LYS A 382 -20.80 10.77 1.91
N GLY A 383 -21.88 10.66 1.16
CA GLY A 383 -22.21 9.48 0.37
C GLY A 383 -22.90 8.41 1.22
N TYR A 384 -23.63 7.53 0.55
CA TYR A 384 -24.26 6.38 1.18
C TYR A 384 -23.19 5.43 1.76
N CYS A 385 -23.59 4.67 2.78
CA CYS A 385 -22.70 3.87 3.60
C CYS A 385 -22.58 2.44 3.05
N TYR A 386 -21.38 1.86 3.10
CA TYR A 386 -21.17 0.45 2.72
C TYR A 386 -20.88 -0.41 3.95
N LYS A 387 -19.75 -0.19 4.61
CA LYS A 387 -19.22 -1.05 5.66
C LYS A 387 -18.79 -0.24 6.87
N MET A 388 -19.14 -0.71 8.06
CA MET A 388 -18.64 -0.18 9.32
C MET A 388 -17.97 -1.30 10.11
N ILE A 389 -16.80 -1.01 10.71
CA ILE A 389 -16.12 -1.91 11.66
C ILE A 389 -15.68 -1.17 12.92
N GLU A 390 -15.69 -1.88 14.05
CA GLU A 390 -15.07 -1.43 15.31
C GLU A 390 -13.57 -1.71 15.29
N ASP A 391 -12.79 -0.88 15.97
CA ASP A 391 -11.41 -1.22 16.30
C ASP A 391 -11.36 -2.36 17.32
N THR A 392 -10.34 -3.22 17.22
CA THR A 392 -10.18 -4.42 18.03
C THR A 392 -9.63 -4.17 19.44
N GLU A 393 -9.17 -2.95 19.74
CA GLU A 393 -8.66 -2.58 21.07
C GLU A 393 -9.39 -1.39 21.72
N ASN A 394 -10.13 -0.59 20.95
CA ASN A 394 -10.90 0.55 21.44
C ASN A 394 -12.32 0.58 20.85
N SER A 395 -13.34 0.29 21.68
CA SER A 395 -14.76 0.28 21.29
C SER A 395 -15.31 1.64 20.81
N ASN A 396 -14.64 2.75 21.13
CA ASN A 396 -15.06 4.08 20.68
C ASN A 396 -14.47 4.46 19.31
N LEU A 397 -13.45 3.73 18.85
CA LEU A 397 -12.82 3.98 17.54
C LEU A 397 -13.56 3.17 16.47
N LEU A 398 -14.33 3.89 15.64
CA LEU A 398 -15.12 3.30 14.56
C LEU A 398 -14.61 3.75 13.19
N PHE A 399 -14.69 2.84 12.21
CA PHE A 399 -14.32 3.11 10.82
C PHE A 399 -15.51 2.85 9.89
N LEU A 400 -15.84 3.82 9.04
CA LEU A 400 -16.97 3.76 8.10
C LEU A 400 -16.51 4.00 6.66
N GLY A 401 -16.69 3.00 5.82
CA GLY A 401 -16.53 3.08 4.36
C GLY A 401 -17.80 3.60 3.70
N THR A 402 -17.65 4.58 2.82
CA THR A 402 -18.75 5.24 2.09
C THR A 402 -18.39 5.39 0.61
N GLU A 403 -19.35 5.83 -0.19
CA GLU A 403 -19.12 6.16 -1.60
C GLU A 403 -18.05 7.24 -1.81
N PHE A 404 -17.81 8.13 -0.84
CA PHE A 404 -16.86 9.23 -0.98
C PHE A 404 -15.67 9.18 -0.01
N GLY A 405 -15.39 8.01 0.57
CA GLY A 405 -14.15 7.74 1.30
C GLY A 405 -14.35 7.05 2.65
N LEU A 406 -13.29 7.09 3.45
CA LEU A 406 -13.27 6.59 4.83
C LEU A 406 -13.61 7.71 5.82
N PHE A 407 -14.49 7.41 6.76
CA PHE A 407 -14.81 8.24 7.92
C PHE A 407 -14.40 7.52 9.21
N VAL A 408 -13.99 8.29 10.21
CA VAL A 408 -13.51 7.82 11.50
C VAL A 408 -14.25 8.56 12.61
N SER A 409 -14.71 7.83 13.62
CA SER A 409 -15.19 8.38 14.89
C SER A 409 -14.28 7.86 16.01
N ILE A 410 -14.05 8.70 17.02
CA ILE A 410 -13.25 8.36 18.22
C ILE A 410 -14.09 8.34 19.50
N ASP A 411 -15.41 8.51 19.36
CA ASP A 411 -16.40 8.71 20.42
C ASP A 411 -17.61 7.77 20.25
N GLY A 412 -17.41 6.62 19.58
CA GLY A 412 -18.45 5.60 19.45
C GLY A 412 -19.55 5.93 18.45
N GLY A 413 -19.28 6.86 17.53
CA GLY A 413 -20.16 7.26 16.44
C GLY A 413 -20.94 8.55 16.69
N GLU A 414 -20.63 9.31 17.74
CA GLU A 414 -21.28 10.59 18.03
C GLU A 414 -20.84 11.68 17.03
N VAL A 415 -19.55 11.73 16.68
CA VAL A 415 -19.01 12.67 15.68
C VAL A 415 -18.12 11.93 14.68
N TRP A 416 -18.32 12.24 13.40
CA TRP A 416 -17.52 11.66 12.32
C TRP A 416 -16.59 12.67 11.66
N SER A 417 -15.39 12.20 11.33
CA SER A 417 -14.39 12.95 10.59
C SER A 417 -13.92 12.17 9.37
N GLN A 418 -13.95 12.81 8.19
CA GLN A 418 -13.40 12.18 6.99
C GLN A 418 -11.89 12.01 7.10
N PHE A 419 -11.38 10.82 6.78
CA PHE A 419 -9.96 10.55 6.74
C PHE A 419 -9.31 11.22 5.52
N LYS A 420 -8.73 12.41 5.73
CA LYS A 420 -8.06 13.22 4.69
C LYS A 420 -6.56 12.97 4.58
N GLY A 421 -6.11 11.76 4.92
CA GLY A 421 -4.73 11.31 4.69
C GLY A 421 -4.43 11.19 3.18
N LYS A 422 -3.52 10.29 2.79
CA LYS A 422 -3.23 10.00 1.38
C LYS A 422 -4.32 9.14 0.70
N LEU A 423 -5.58 9.28 1.13
CA LEU A 423 -6.75 8.59 0.60
C LEU A 423 -7.50 9.58 -0.32
N PRO A 424 -7.61 9.33 -1.63
CA PRO A 424 -8.44 10.15 -2.50
C PRO A 424 -9.94 9.98 -2.17
N ASN A 425 -10.79 10.87 -2.70
CA ASN A 425 -12.23 10.62 -2.71
C ASN A 425 -12.49 9.42 -3.64
N VAL A 426 -12.78 8.27 -3.04
CA VAL A 426 -13.04 6.99 -3.72
C VAL A 426 -14.04 6.19 -2.89
N SER A 427 -14.83 5.37 -3.56
CA SER A 427 -15.74 4.41 -2.92
C SER A 427 -14.94 3.39 -2.11
N VAL A 428 -15.18 3.33 -0.79
CA VAL A 428 -14.57 2.38 0.14
C VAL A 428 -15.64 1.35 0.49
N ARG A 429 -15.58 0.18 -0.17
CA ARG A 429 -16.64 -0.83 -0.10
C ARG A 429 -16.47 -1.81 1.04
N ASP A 430 -15.24 -2.07 1.45
CA ASP A 430 -14.96 -3.01 2.54
C ASP A 430 -13.71 -2.63 3.33
N LEU A 431 -13.66 -3.11 4.58
CA LEU A 431 -12.68 -2.75 5.60
C LEU A 431 -12.32 -3.99 6.43
N VAL A 432 -11.02 -4.21 6.66
CA VAL A 432 -10.54 -5.24 7.59
C VAL A 432 -9.31 -4.74 8.37
N ILE A 433 -9.23 -5.07 9.66
CA ILE A 433 -8.07 -4.78 10.49
C ILE A 433 -7.16 -6.02 10.52
N GLN A 434 -5.88 -5.83 10.18
CA GLN A 434 -4.84 -6.82 10.46
C GLN A 434 -4.35 -6.56 11.89
N GLU A 435 -4.81 -7.37 12.84
CA GLU A 435 -4.65 -7.14 14.28
C GLU A 435 -3.20 -7.12 14.75
N ARG A 436 -2.34 -8.03 14.24
CA ARG A 436 -0.94 -8.10 14.69
C ARG A 436 -0.16 -6.85 14.28
N GLU A 437 -0.41 -6.36 13.07
CA GLU A 437 0.28 -5.18 12.55
C GLU A 437 -0.42 -3.88 12.95
N ASN A 438 -1.67 -3.89 13.43
CA ASN A 438 -2.50 -2.67 13.59
C ASN A 438 -2.63 -1.89 12.28
N ASP A 439 -2.84 -2.61 11.17
CA ASP A 439 -3.08 -2.01 9.86
C ASP A 439 -4.58 -2.05 9.52
N LEU A 440 -5.13 -0.94 9.04
CA LEU A 440 -6.48 -0.93 8.45
C LEU A 440 -6.36 -1.07 6.93
N VAL A 441 -6.93 -2.14 6.38
CA VAL A 441 -6.90 -2.46 4.95
C VAL A 441 -8.26 -2.13 4.34
N LEU A 442 -8.23 -1.38 3.24
CA LEU A 442 -9.41 -0.87 2.53
C LEU A 442 -9.53 -1.53 1.16
N GLY A 443 -10.68 -2.13 0.89
CA GLY A 443 -11.13 -2.46 -0.47
C GLY A 443 -11.75 -1.23 -1.12
N THR A 444 -11.08 -0.64 -2.11
CA THR A 444 -11.61 0.52 -2.84
C THR A 444 -12.12 0.14 -4.22
N HIS A 445 -13.19 0.79 -4.63
CA HIS A 445 -13.77 0.61 -5.95
C HIS A 445 -13.18 1.64 -6.93
N GLY A 446 -11.97 1.35 -7.46
CA GLY A 446 -11.31 2.16 -8.50
C GLY A 446 -9.93 2.69 -8.14
N ARG A 447 -9.39 2.36 -6.95
CA ARG A 447 -7.99 2.67 -6.54
C ARG A 447 -7.27 1.48 -5.91
N GLY A 448 -7.77 0.26 -6.14
CA GLY A 448 -7.18 -0.97 -5.64
C GLY A 448 -7.29 -1.12 -4.12
N ILE A 449 -6.31 -1.82 -3.53
CA ILE A 449 -6.18 -1.92 -2.08
C ILE A 449 -5.38 -0.73 -1.54
N MET A 450 -5.85 -0.16 -0.43
CA MET A 450 -5.11 0.84 0.33
C MET A 450 -4.93 0.38 1.76
N ILE A 451 -3.72 0.50 2.30
CA ILE A 451 -3.39 0.13 3.69
C ILE A 451 -3.05 1.41 4.44
N ILE A 452 -3.78 1.67 5.52
CA ILE A 452 -3.42 2.69 6.49
C ILE A 452 -2.49 2.03 7.50
N ASP A 453 -1.18 2.18 7.26
CA ASP A 453 -0.17 1.52 8.06
C ASP A 453 0.12 2.28 9.36
N ASP A 454 -0.27 1.55 10.40
CA ASP A 454 -0.43 1.82 11.82
C ASP A 454 -1.59 2.75 12.23
N ILE A 455 -2.68 2.14 12.73
CA ILE A 455 -3.81 2.81 13.38
C ILE A 455 -3.63 3.02 14.90
N THR A 456 -2.55 2.52 15.51
CA THR A 456 -2.26 2.72 16.95
C THR A 456 -2.33 4.20 17.39
N PRO A 457 -1.86 5.20 16.59
CA PRO A 457 -2.03 6.60 16.94
C PRO A 457 -3.49 7.07 17.04
N LEU A 458 -4.41 6.46 16.29
CA LEU A 458 -5.83 6.82 16.32
C LEU A 458 -6.50 6.35 17.62
N ARG A 459 -6.09 5.19 18.15
CA ARG A 459 -6.59 4.64 19.43
C ARG A 459 -6.34 5.55 20.63
N GLN A 460 -5.34 6.43 20.53
CA GLN A 460 -4.95 7.38 21.60
C GLN A 460 -5.65 8.73 21.50
N LEU A 461 -6.46 8.97 20.46
CA LEU A 461 -7.25 10.19 20.35
C LEU A 461 -8.48 10.07 21.24
N THR A 462 -8.62 11.03 22.14
CA THR A 462 -9.77 11.21 23.03
C THR A 462 -10.13 12.70 23.05
N GLU A 463 -11.28 13.06 23.60
CA GLU A 463 -11.61 14.49 23.81
C GLU A 463 -10.52 15.22 24.61
N GLU A 464 -9.96 14.58 25.64
CA GLU A 464 -8.85 15.11 26.45
C GLU A 464 -7.60 15.34 25.59
N THR A 465 -7.17 14.32 24.84
CA THR A 465 -6.02 14.39 23.93
C THR A 465 -6.16 15.53 22.90
N LEU A 466 -7.39 15.77 22.42
CA LEU A 466 -7.68 16.86 21.46
C LEU A 466 -7.62 18.26 22.09
N GLN A 467 -7.67 18.38 23.42
CA GLN A 467 -7.53 19.66 24.11
C GLN A 467 -6.08 20.06 24.40
N GLU A 468 -5.14 19.13 24.36
CA GLU A 468 -3.71 19.37 24.57
C GLU A 468 -3.09 20.22 23.44
N ASP A 469 -2.13 21.09 23.78
CA ASP A 469 -1.42 21.90 22.77
C ASP A 469 -0.58 21.03 21.81
N VAL A 470 0.09 20.01 22.39
CA VAL A 470 0.79 18.93 21.69
C VAL A 470 0.55 17.65 22.49
N ALA A 471 -0.06 16.65 21.86
CA ALA A 471 -0.21 15.32 22.47
C ALA A 471 0.62 14.30 21.70
N PHE A 472 1.48 13.55 22.39
CA PHE A 472 2.23 12.48 21.76
C PHE A 472 1.31 11.28 21.50
N LEU A 473 1.38 10.72 20.29
CA LEU A 473 0.59 9.54 19.90
C LEU A 473 1.58 8.42 19.60
N ASN A 474 1.71 7.46 20.52
CA ASN A 474 2.64 6.36 20.34
C ASN A 474 2.28 5.55 19.08
N SER A 475 3.28 5.19 18.29
CA SER A 475 3.13 4.21 17.22
C SER A 475 3.57 2.83 17.72
N ARG A 476 3.18 1.78 17.01
CA ARG A 476 3.70 0.42 17.28
C ARG A 476 5.24 0.41 17.23
N PRO A 477 5.91 -0.52 17.93
CA PRO A 477 7.36 -0.65 17.87
C PRO A 477 7.86 -0.73 16.42
N TYR A 478 8.88 0.06 16.10
CA TYR A 478 9.47 0.00 14.76
C TYR A 478 10.39 -1.21 14.65
N GLU A 479 10.04 -2.14 13.77
CA GLU A 479 10.87 -3.29 13.46
C GLU A 479 11.97 -2.92 12.44
N LEU A 480 13.22 -3.03 12.86
CA LEU A 480 14.39 -2.96 11.98
C LEU A 480 14.47 -4.22 11.10
N GLY A 481 13.66 -4.21 10.04
CA GLY A 481 13.61 -5.26 9.03
C GLY A 481 14.61 -5.08 7.89
N TYR A 482 14.85 -6.17 7.16
CA TYR A 482 15.62 -6.16 5.91
C TYR A 482 14.86 -6.97 4.86
N LEU A 483 14.22 -6.31 3.91
CA LEU A 483 13.50 -6.98 2.82
C LEU A 483 14.42 -7.55 1.74
N GLY A 484 15.72 -7.23 1.78
CA GLY A 484 16.61 -7.52 0.67
C GLY A 484 16.48 -6.52 -0.48
N TRP A 485 17.15 -6.85 -1.58
CA TRP A 485 17.10 -6.11 -2.83
C TRP A 485 16.75 -7.09 -3.94
N GLU A 486 15.84 -6.67 -4.82
CA GLU A 486 15.48 -7.42 -6.01
C GLU A 486 15.56 -6.49 -7.23
N MET A 487 16.26 -6.94 -8.27
CA MET A 487 16.40 -6.15 -9.50
C MET A 487 15.14 -6.29 -10.37
N GLY A 488 14.44 -5.17 -10.60
CA GLY A 488 13.39 -5.07 -11.61
C GLY A 488 13.78 -4.02 -12.66
N LEU A 489 13.70 -4.38 -13.94
CA LEU A 489 13.98 -3.48 -15.08
C LEU A 489 12.73 -3.30 -15.94
N THR A 490 11.60 -2.97 -15.31
CA THR A 490 10.29 -2.87 -15.98
C THR A 490 9.96 -1.46 -16.48
N GLY A 491 10.76 -0.45 -16.11
CA GLY A 491 10.52 0.95 -16.47
C GLY A 491 9.20 1.46 -15.88
N ASP A 492 8.56 2.41 -16.56
CA ASP A 492 7.26 2.97 -16.15
C ASP A 492 6.06 2.13 -16.64
N ASP A 493 6.30 0.94 -17.21
CA ASP A 493 5.27 0.06 -17.76
C ASP A 493 4.58 -0.82 -16.69
N GLU A 494 4.87 -0.61 -15.40
CA GLU A 494 4.26 -1.35 -14.29
C GLU A 494 3.93 -0.42 -13.12
N PHE A 495 2.76 -0.64 -12.50
CA PHE A 495 2.42 0.03 -11.25
C PHE A 495 3.13 -0.68 -10.09
N VAL A 496 3.76 0.10 -9.21
CA VAL A 496 4.43 -0.42 -8.01
C VAL A 496 3.78 0.18 -6.77
N GLY A 497 3.07 -0.67 -6.04
CA GLY A 497 2.54 -0.34 -4.71
C GLY A 497 3.66 -0.05 -3.73
N SER A 498 3.50 0.98 -2.91
CA SER A 498 4.50 1.35 -1.89
C SER A 498 4.45 0.38 -0.72
N ASN A 499 5.61 0.07 -0.15
CA ASN A 499 5.70 -0.55 1.17
C ASN A 499 5.40 0.49 2.28
N SER A 500 5.13 0.01 3.49
CA SER A 500 5.20 0.84 4.69
C SER A 500 6.56 1.55 4.82
N PRO A 501 6.63 2.75 5.44
CA PRO A 501 7.86 3.51 5.56
C PRO A 501 8.99 2.70 6.21
N GLY A 502 10.17 2.69 5.56
CA GLY A 502 11.41 2.18 6.15
C GLY A 502 12.00 3.09 7.22
N ALA A 503 11.16 3.64 8.10
CA ALA A 503 11.49 4.62 9.12
C ALA A 503 10.60 4.43 10.33
N SER A 504 11.12 4.77 11.51
CA SER A 504 10.29 4.86 12.70
C SER A 504 9.42 6.11 12.64
N MET A 505 8.11 5.96 12.85
CA MET A 505 7.15 7.06 12.71
C MET A 505 6.91 7.71 14.07
N ILE A 506 7.30 8.98 14.20
CA ILE A 506 7.01 9.79 15.37
C ILE A 506 5.66 10.48 15.12
N SER A 507 4.64 10.09 15.87
CA SER A 507 3.28 10.60 15.68
C SER A 507 2.86 11.48 16.85
N TYR A 508 2.19 12.60 16.56
CA TYR A 508 1.64 13.50 17.58
C TYR A 508 0.49 14.33 17.02
N TYR A 509 -0.41 14.77 17.89
CA TYR A 509 -1.48 15.70 17.58
C TYR A 509 -1.05 17.14 17.90
N LEU A 510 -1.44 18.07 17.03
CA LEU A 510 -1.38 19.50 17.29
C LEU A 510 -2.78 20.11 17.25
N LYS A 511 -3.23 20.68 18.38
CA LYS A 511 -4.53 21.37 18.45
C LYS A 511 -4.63 22.54 17.48
N LYS A 512 -3.53 23.25 17.27
CA LYS A 512 -3.42 24.39 16.35
C LYS A 512 -2.19 24.25 15.47
N ARG A 513 -2.31 24.80 14.26
CA ARG A 513 -1.16 24.92 13.34
C ARG A 513 -0.07 25.77 14.01
N HIS A 514 1.17 25.31 13.96
CA HIS A 514 2.31 26.07 14.45
C HIS A 514 2.79 27.06 13.39
N VAL A 515 2.81 28.36 13.71
CA VAL A 515 3.11 29.44 12.75
C VAL A 515 4.29 30.30 13.19
N PHE A 516 4.48 30.52 14.50
CA PHE A 516 5.48 31.42 15.05
C PHE A 516 6.43 30.69 16.00
N GLY A 517 7.71 31.04 15.97
CA GLY A 517 8.74 30.42 16.79
C GLY A 517 9.26 29.08 16.22
N ASP A 518 10.34 28.60 16.82
CA ASP A 518 10.96 27.35 16.40
C ASP A 518 10.16 26.13 16.85
N MET A 519 10.18 25.10 16.02
CA MET A 519 9.63 23.80 16.36
C MET A 519 10.41 22.69 15.65
N PHE A 520 10.98 21.79 16.43
CA PHE A 520 11.81 20.67 15.97
C PHE A 520 11.70 19.50 16.95
N ILE A 521 12.25 18.36 16.56
CA ILE A 521 12.22 17.13 17.34
C ILE A 521 13.66 16.73 17.66
N GLU A 522 13.96 16.55 18.93
CA GLU A 522 15.22 15.96 19.40
C GLU A 522 15.00 14.51 19.82
N ILE A 523 15.99 13.67 19.54
CA ILE A 523 15.93 12.23 19.86
C ILE A 523 17.14 11.89 20.70
N TYR A 524 16.90 11.20 21.81
CA TYR A 524 17.91 10.80 22.79
C TYR A 524 17.92 9.28 22.95
N ASN A 525 19.12 8.71 23.09
CA ASN A 525 19.28 7.30 23.43
C ASN A 525 19.01 7.03 24.92
N ASP A 526 19.10 5.76 25.31
CA ASP A 526 18.98 5.26 26.67
C ASP A 526 19.99 5.86 27.68
N LYS A 527 21.07 6.46 27.18
CA LYS A 527 22.09 7.17 27.98
C LYS A 527 21.82 8.67 28.14
N GLY A 528 20.75 9.19 27.53
CA GLY A 528 20.42 10.61 27.54
C GLY A 528 21.26 11.46 26.57
N GLU A 529 21.93 10.84 25.60
CA GLU A 529 22.73 11.54 24.58
C GLU A 529 21.84 11.89 23.37
N LYS A 530 21.89 13.14 22.90
CA LYS A 530 21.17 13.56 21.69
C LYS A 530 21.77 12.87 20.45
N VAL A 531 21.00 11.99 19.82
CA VAL A 531 21.42 11.23 18.64
C VAL A 531 20.94 11.82 17.31
N LYS A 532 19.85 12.59 17.34
CA LYS A 532 19.27 13.17 16.12
C LYS A 532 18.42 14.41 16.44
N GLU A 533 18.38 15.33 15.48
CA GLU A 533 17.43 16.41 15.41
C GLU A 533 16.69 16.32 14.06
N LEU A 534 15.37 16.51 14.07
CA LEU A 534 14.49 16.42 12.90
C LEU A 534 13.58 17.66 12.84
N PRO A 535 13.21 18.11 11.63
CA PRO A 535 12.15 19.11 11.50
C PRO A 535 10.81 18.53 11.98
N ALA A 536 10.06 19.31 12.76
CA ALA A 536 8.72 18.95 13.18
C ALA A 536 7.68 19.24 12.08
N GLY A 537 6.61 18.43 12.02
CA GLY A 537 5.37 18.77 11.36
C GLY A 537 4.66 19.91 12.10
N LYS A 538 4.18 20.89 11.34
CA LYS A 538 3.60 22.13 11.89
C LYS A 538 2.10 22.25 11.63
N ARG A 539 1.45 21.20 11.10
CA ARG A 539 0.03 21.23 10.67
C ARG A 539 -0.89 21.00 11.86
N LYS A 540 -2.09 21.60 11.85
CA LYS A 540 -3.16 21.23 12.79
C LYS A 540 -3.54 19.76 12.55
N GLY A 541 -3.82 19.02 13.62
CA GLY A 541 -4.18 17.60 13.58
C GLY A 541 -2.98 16.68 13.76
N ILE A 542 -3.10 15.45 13.28
CA ILE A 542 -2.07 14.42 13.40
C ILE A 542 -0.90 14.75 12.46
N ASN A 543 0.31 14.77 13.01
CA ASN A 543 1.57 14.85 12.28
C ASN A 543 2.33 13.52 12.46
N ARG A 544 2.84 12.96 11.36
CA ARG A 544 3.71 11.77 11.38
C ARG A 544 5.05 12.12 10.76
N VAL A 545 6.11 12.16 11.56
CA VAL A 545 7.47 12.54 11.14
C VAL A 545 8.33 11.28 11.06
N PRO A 546 8.88 10.94 9.87
CA PRO A 546 9.70 9.75 9.71
C PRO A 546 11.12 9.98 10.24
N TRP A 547 11.50 9.24 11.26
CA TRP A 547 12.89 9.07 11.65
C TRP A 547 13.51 7.89 10.87
N ARG A 548 14.18 8.22 9.77
CA ARG A 548 15.00 7.22 9.05
C ARG A 548 16.11 6.78 10.00
N MET A 549 16.05 5.51 10.43
CA MET A 549 16.91 4.89 11.44
C MET A 549 18.38 4.75 11.01
N ARG A 550 19.00 5.83 10.52
CA ARG A 550 20.39 5.89 10.05
C ARG A 550 21.14 7.05 10.68
N MET A 551 22.36 6.76 11.11
CA MET A 551 23.37 7.73 11.49
C MET A 551 23.89 8.50 10.27
N LYS A 552 24.62 9.59 10.51
CA LYS A 552 25.36 10.29 9.43
C LYS A 552 26.41 9.32 8.83
N PRO A 553 26.65 9.35 7.50
CA PRO A 553 27.74 8.60 6.89
C PRO A 553 29.09 9.02 7.45
N PRO A 554 30.09 8.13 7.49
CA PRO A 554 31.41 8.48 8.01
C PRO A 554 32.00 9.64 7.22
N LYS A 555 32.81 10.48 7.87
CA LYS A 555 33.70 11.41 7.16
C LYS A 555 34.85 10.60 6.57
N VAL A 556 35.20 10.86 5.32
CA VAL A 556 36.24 10.11 4.59
C VAL A 556 37.23 11.09 3.95
N PRO A 557 38.45 10.66 3.60
CA PRO A 557 39.39 11.47 2.84
C PRO A 557 38.77 12.09 1.58
N LYS A 558 39.12 13.36 1.30
CA LYS A 558 38.61 14.06 0.11
C LYS A 558 39.26 13.49 -1.14
N SER A 559 38.47 13.23 -2.17
CA SER A 559 38.91 12.68 -3.45
C SER A 559 38.05 13.27 -4.56
N PRO A 560 38.56 13.37 -5.79
CA PRO A 560 37.69 13.60 -6.94
C PRO A 560 36.72 12.44 -7.21
N LEU A 561 36.94 11.25 -6.62
CA LEU A 561 36.07 10.08 -6.74
C LEU A 561 35.09 10.01 -5.56
N MET A 562 33.82 9.81 -5.88
CA MET A 562 32.77 9.62 -4.87
C MET A 562 32.96 8.30 -4.12
N ALA A 563 32.94 8.37 -2.79
CA ALA A 563 33.07 7.18 -1.93
C ALA A 563 31.71 6.45 -1.81
N PHE A 564 31.22 5.87 -2.91
CA PHE A 564 29.93 5.15 -2.96
C PHE A 564 29.75 4.15 -1.81
N ARG A 565 30.83 3.46 -1.45
CA ARG A 565 30.92 2.46 -0.38
C ARG A 565 30.73 3.03 1.03
N ALA A 566 30.84 4.34 1.21
CA ALA A 566 30.72 5.04 2.50
C ALA A 566 29.65 6.14 2.50
N MET A 567 28.70 6.10 1.56
CA MET A 567 27.64 7.12 1.44
C MET A 567 26.52 7.00 2.48
N TYR A 568 26.37 5.82 3.08
CA TYR A 568 25.34 5.54 4.08
C TYR A 568 25.99 5.36 5.45
N GLY A 569 25.33 5.87 6.49
CA GLY A 569 25.72 5.59 7.88
C GLY A 569 25.09 4.29 8.40
N PRO A 570 25.62 3.75 9.52
CA PRO A 570 25.02 2.61 10.22
C PRO A 570 23.59 2.91 10.69
N THR A 571 22.82 1.86 10.94
CA THR A 571 21.52 2.02 11.62
C THR A 571 21.71 2.30 13.10
N TYR A 572 20.82 3.08 13.71
CA TYR A 572 20.77 3.18 15.17
C TYR A 572 20.42 1.79 15.76
N PRO A 573 21.00 1.41 16.91
CA PRO A 573 20.70 0.12 17.53
C PRO A 573 19.23 0.06 18.01
N PRO A 574 18.63 -1.13 18.12
CA PRO A 574 17.35 -1.29 18.81
C PRO A 574 17.44 -0.82 20.26
N GLY A 575 16.32 -0.36 20.80
CA GLY A 575 16.22 0.19 22.14
C GLY A 575 15.06 1.18 22.25
N GLU A 576 14.84 1.65 23.47
CA GLU A 576 13.92 2.75 23.74
C GLU A 576 14.64 4.09 23.51
N TYR A 577 14.01 4.97 22.75
CA TYR A 577 14.49 6.32 22.51
C TYR A 577 13.51 7.33 23.09
N THR A 578 14.05 8.34 23.77
CA THR A 578 13.25 9.49 24.21
C THR A 578 13.17 10.49 23.06
N VAL A 579 11.95 10.93 22.76
CA VAL A 579 11.68 11.94 21.73
C VAL A 579 11.18 13.20 22.41
N LYS A 580 11.80 14.34 22.12
CA LYS A 580 11.37 15.64 22.64
C LYS A 580 10.92 16.52 21.50
N ILE A 581 9.66 16.93 21.51
CA ILE A 581 9.16 17.97 20.62
C ILE A 581 9.42 19.31 21.30
N VAL A 582 10.37 20.06 20.77
CA VAL A 582 10.66 21.43 21.21
C VAL A 582 9.73 22.36 20.42
N LYS A 583 8.93 23.16 21.12
CA LYS A 583 8.02 24.14 20.54
C LYS A 583 8.19 25.46 21.29
N SER A 584 8.95 26.38 20.69
CA SER A 584 9.40 27.62 21.33
C SER A 584 10.13 27.30 22.66
N GLU A 585 9.62 27.74 23.81
CA GLU A 585 10.22 27.50 25.13
C GLU A 585 9.74 26.20 25.79
N ASN A 586 8.70 25.57 25.23
CA ASN A 586 8.10 24.36 25.80
C ASN A 586 8.68 23.10 25.16
N THR A 587 8.79 22.04 25.95
CA THR A 587 9.20 20.71 25.50
C THR A 587 8.15 19.67 25.86
N TYR A 588 7.87 18.78 24.92
CA TYR A 588 6.92 17.68 25.10
C TYR A 588 7.66 16.36 24.88
N ASP A 589 7.70 15.52 25.90
CA ASP A 589 8.46 14.28 25.90
C ASP A 589 7.55 13.11 25.48
N GLY A 590 8.09 12.21 24.66
CA GLY A 590 7.48 10.98 24.22
C GLY A 590 8.53 9.89 24.06
N LYS A 591 8.10 8.70 23.64
CA LYS A 591 9.00 7.55 23.49
C LYS A 591 8.76 6.83 22.18
N VAL A 592 9.82 6.21 21.68
CA VAL A 592 9.75 5.35 20.50
C VAL A 592 10.55 4.11 20.78
N ASN A 593 9.93 2.95 20.55
CA ASN A 593 10.58 1.67 20.72
C ASN A 593 11.04 1.14 19.36
N VAL A 594 12.28 0.69 19.30
CA VAL A 594 12.90 0.09 18.13
C VAL A 594 13.29 -1.31 18.49
N VAL A 595 12.77 -2.28 17.73
CA VAL A 595 13.07 -3.69 17.93
C VAL A 595 13.69 -4.27 16.67
N TYR A 596 14.35 -5.41 16.79
CA TYR A 596 14.70 -6.15 15.61
C TYR A 596 13.49 -6.89 15.04
N ASP A 597 13.44 -7.02 13.71
CA ASP A 597 12.51 -7.94 13.07
C ASP A 597 12.82 -9.39 13.49
N PRO A 598 11.84 -10.10 14.10
CA PRO A 598 12.03 -11.47 14.59
C PRO A 598 12.16 -12.50 13.47
N THR A 599 11.78 -12.15 12.23
CA THR A 599 11.86 -13.07 11.07
C THR A 599 13.28 -13.17 10.48
N ILE A 600 14.17 -12.25 10.86
CA ILE A 600 15.56 -12.27 10.40
C ILE A 600 16.31 -13.45 11.07
N PRO A 601 17.06 -14.27 10.30
CA PRO A 601 17.62 -15.55 10.78
C PRO A 601 18.88 -15.43 11.65
N HIS A 602 19.24 -14.22 12.12
CA HIS A 602 20.48 -13.98 12.85
C HIS A 602 20.23 -13.77 14.34
N SER A 603 21.08 -14.32 15.21
CA SER A 603 20.93 -14.13 16.65
C SER A 603 21.26 -12.70 17.09
N LYS A 604 20.85 -12.31 18.31
CA LYS A 604 21.22 -11.02 18.89
C LYS A 604 22.74 -10.88 19.02
N GLU A 605 23.43 -11.94 19.44
CA GLU A 605 24.88 -11.97 19.61
C GLU A 605 25.61 -11.76 18.29
N GLU A 606 25.13 -12.38 17.20
CA GLU A 606 25.69 -12.19 15.86
C GLU A 606 25.56 -10.74 15.39
N ARG A 607 24.41 -10.11 15.67
CA ARG A 607 24.14 -8.70 15.34
C ARG A 607 24.97 -7.75 16.19
N ASP A 608 25.16 -8.06 17.47
CA ASP A 608 25.99 -7.27 18.37
C ASP A 608 27.47 -7.30 17.90
N VAL A 609 27.97 -8.47 17.49
CA VAL A 609 29.30 -8.61 16.86
C VAL A 609 29.37 -7.81 15.56
N ARG A 610 28.36 -7.93 14.69
CA ARG A 610 28.27 -7.17 13.44
C ARG A 610 28.34 -5.66 13.68
N TYR A 611 27.52 -5.15 14.59
CA TYR A 611 27.44 -3.73 14.91
C TYR A 611 28.79 -3.22 15.43
N LYS A 612 29.44 -3.97 16.33
CA LYS A 612 30.78 -3.63 16.82
C LYS A 612 31.79 -3.50 15.68
N THR A 613 31.91 -4.52 14.81
CA THR A 613 32.85 -4.50 13.69
C THR A 613 32.51 -3.40 12.66
N LEU A 614 31.22 -3.15 12.42
CA LEU A 614 30.75 -2.07 11.56
C LEU A 614 31.19 -0.70 12.11
N MET A 615 31.06 -0.49 13.42
CA MET A 615 31.47 0.74 14.08
C MET A 615 32.99 0.90 14.13
N GLU A 616 33.76 -0.19 14.23
CA GLU A 616 35.22 -0.17 14.07
C GLU A 616 35.61 0.32 12.66
N ALA A 617 34.97 -0.19 11.61
CA ALA A 617 35.21 0.25 10.24
C ALA A 617 34.76 1.71 10.00
N TYR A 618 33.60 2.10 10.54
CA TYR A 618 33.09 3.47 10.50
C TYR A 618 34.08 4.46 11.12
N ASN A 619 34.57 4.15 12.32
CA ASN A 619 35.52 5.01 13.02
C ASN A 619 36.88 5.03 12.32
N LEU A 620 37.33 3.91 11.76
CA LEU A 620 38.57 3.87 10.99
C LEU A 620 38.51 4.76 9.73
N LEU A 621 37.35 4.84 9.07
CA LEU A 621 37.13 5.79 7.96
C LEU A 621 37.19 7.25 8.44
N GLN A 622 36.53 7.58 9.56
CA GLN A 622 36.58 8.93 10.14
C GLN A 622 37.99 9.34 10.52
N ASP A 623 38.73 8.41 11.12
CA ASP A 623 40.12 8.55 11.51
C ASP A 623 41.03 8.79 10.29
N LEU A 624 40.82 8.05 9.21
CA LEU A 624 41.54 8.25 7.95
C LEU A 624 41.18 9.61 7.33
N GLY A 625 39.91 10.03 7.40
CA GLY A 625 39.47 11.34 6.94
C GLY A 625 40.09 12.50 7.73
N PHE A 626 40.21 12.34 9.05
CA PHE A 626 40.91 13.29 9.92
C PHE A 626 42.40 13.37 9.57
N LEU A 627 43.06 12.22 9.42
CA LEU A 627 44.47 12.15 9.03
C LEU A 627 44.70 12.85 7.67
N ASP A 628 43.84 12.57 6.68
CA ASP A 628 43.89 13.21 5.37
C ASP A 628 43.71 14.73 5.43
N LYS A 629 42.81 15.22 6.30
CA LYS A 629 42.64 16.66 6.53
C LYS A 629 43.93 17.28 7.07
N GLN A 630 44.57 16.67 8.06
CA GLN A 630 45.86 17.16 8.57
C GLN A 630 46.94 17.17 7.48
N VAL A 631 47.05 16.09 6.69
CA VAL A 631 48.00 15.99 5.58
C VAL A 631 47.78 17.12 4.56
N ARG A 632 46.54 17.34 4.13
CA ARG A 632 46.20 18.39 3.15
C ARG A 632 46.40 19.79 3.72
N ASP A 633 46.04 20.03 4.98
CA ASP A 633 46.23 21.34 5.61
C ASP A 633 47.72 21.69 5.75
N ILE A 634 48.55 20.72 6.13
CA ILE A 634 50.01 20.90 6.18
C ILE A 634 50.56 21.12 4.77
N ARG A 635 50.10 20.34 3.77
CA ARG A 635 50.49 20.51 2.37
C ARG A 635 50.20 21.93 1.88
N ASP A 636 48.97 22.39 2.06
CA ASP A 636 48.49 23.66 1.53
C ASP A 636 49.20 24.84 2.22
N GLN A 637 49.35 24.80 3.55
CA GLN A 637 50.12 25.79 4.30
C GLN A 637 51.61 25.78 3.92
N ALA A 638 52.22 24.61 3.71
CA ALA A 638 53.62 24.51 3.31
C ALA A 638 53.85 25.07 1.90
N LYS A 639 52.92 24.82 0.98
CA LYS A 639 52.93 25.37 -0.37
C LYS A 639 52.74 26.89 -0.37
N GLU A 640 51.81 27.40 0.42
CA GLU A 640 51.57 28.84 0.54
C GLU A 640 52.80 29.55 1.13
N ASN A 641 53.35 29.02 2.23
CA ASN A 641 54.52 29.61 2.88
C ASN A 641 55.80 29.48 2.04
N SER A 642 55.93 28.46 1.19
CA SER A 642 57.10 28.33 0.30
C SER A 642 57.15 29.45 -0.74
N LEU A 643 55.99 29.93 -1.20
CA LEU A 643 55.86 31.04 -2.14
C LEU A 643 56.12 32.41 -1.49
N LYS A 644 55.85 32.53 -0.18
CA LYS A 644 56.05 33.77 0.59
C LYS A 644 57.42 33.88 1.24
N ALA A 645 58.16 32.78 1.39
CA ALA A 645 59.47 32.76 2.04
C ALA A 645 60.53 33.51 1.20
N ASN A 646 61.22 34.45 1.83
CA ASN A 646 62.32 35.21 1.23
C ASN A 646 63.61 34.39 1.20
N ASN A 647 63.80 33.48 2.18
CA ASN A 647 64.95 32.58 2.19
C ASN A 647 64.74 31.40 1.22
N LYS A 648 65.56 31.36 0.17
CA LYS A 648 65.53 30.28 -0.84
C LYS A 648 65.66 28.87 -0.25
N THR A 649 66.41 28.71 0.84
CA THR A 649 66.56 27.40 1.51
C THR A 649 65.29 27.00 2.25
N LEU A 650 64.65 27.94 2.96
CA LEU A 650 63.38 27.68 3.64
C LEU A 650 62.26 27.40 2.63
N SER A 651 62.17 28.21 1.57
CA SER A 651 61.24 28.01 0.46
C SER A 651 61.35 26.60 -0.13
N LYS A 652 62.57 26.14 -0.45
CA LYS A 652 62.80 24.76 -0.94
C LYS A 652 62.38 23.69 0.06
N LYS A 653 62.68 23.84 1.35
CA LYS A 653 62.29 22.87 2.39
C LYS A 653 60.77 22.79 2.56
N LEU A 654 60.07 23.92 2.49
CA LEU A 654 58.60 23.97 2.56
C LEU A 654 57.96 23.37 1.30
N SER A 655 58.53 23.61 0.11
CA SER A 655 58.09 22.94 -1.12
C SER A 655 58.24 21.42 -1.01
N PHE A 656 59.38 20.94 -0.50
CA PHE A 656 59.61 19.50 -0.29
C PHE A 656 58.63 18.89 0.72
N LEU A 657 58.31 19.62 1.80
CA LEU A 657 57.27 19.20 2.75
C LEU A 657 55.90 19.10 2.08
N SER A 658 55.53 20.10 1.27
CA SER A 658 54.30 20.07 0.47
C SER A 658 54.26 18.83 -0.44
N ASP A 659 55.33 18.55 -1.19
CA ASP A 659 55.38 17.38 -2.09
C ASP A 659 55.31 16.05 -1.32
N ARG A 660 55.95 15.96 -0.15
CA ARG A 660 55.86 14.79 0.74
C ARG A 660 54.44 14.57 1.24
N MET A 661 53.73 15.64 1.63
CA MET A 661 52.34 15.54 2.06
C MET A 661 51.39 15.20 0.91
N GLU A 662 51.64 15.75 -0.29
CA GLU A 662 50.90 15.37 -1.50
C GLU A 662 51.08 13.88 -1.84
N LYS A 663 52.30 13.35 -1.71
CA LYS A 663 52.55 11.91 -1.86
C LYS A 663 51.77 11.10 -0.83
N MET A 664 51.76 11.53 0.43
CA MET A 664 51.02 10.84 1.48
C MET A 664 49.51 10.86 1.21
N HIS A 665 48.95 12.00 0.78
CA HIS A 665 47.55 12.10 0.36
C HIS A 665 47.19 11.02 -0.69
N LYS A 666 48.03 10.84 -1.72
CA LYS A 666 47.87 9.80 -2.75
C LYS A 666 48.07 8.36 -2.25
N GLU A 667 48.58 8.16 -1.04
CA GLU A 667 48.63 6.85 -0.38
C GLU A 667 47.34 6.58 0.42
N LEU A 668 46.71 7.63 0.97
CA LEU A 668 45.47 7.52 1.75
C LEU A 668 44.24 7.33 0.86
N VAL A 669 44.21 8.00 -0.29
CA VAL A 669 43.01 8.10 -1.13
C VAL A 669 43.32 8.06 -2.63
N ALA A 670 42.42 7.48 -3.42
CA ALA A 670 42.54 7.49 -4.87
C ALA A 670 42.40 8.92 -5.41
N THR A 671 43.25 9.30 -6.37
CA THR A 671 43.28 10.66 -6.93
C THR A 671 43.22 10.68 -8.46
N THR A 672 43.38 9.53 -9.09
CA THR A 672 43.40 9.40 -10.55
C THR A 672 41.97 9.34 -11.09
N VAL A 673 41.57 10.35 -11.86
CA VAL A 673 40.29 10.39 -12.59
C VAL A 673 40.57 10.14 -14.06
N THR A 674 40.43 8.89 -14.51
CA THR A 674 40.40 8.57 -15.94
C THR A 674 38.96 8.46 -16.46
N SER A 675 38.02 8.02 -15.61
CA SER A 675 36.57 7.98 -15.84
C SER A 675 35.82 7.82 -14.50
N ALA A 676 34.49 7.64 -14.52
CA ALA A 676 33.71 7.27 -13.33
C ALA A 676 34.12 5.92 -12.70
N ILE A 677 34.87 5.10 -13.45
CA ILE A 677 35.46 3.84 -13.01
C ILE A 677 36.98 3.97 -13.05
N THR A 678 37.64 3.68 -11.93
CA THR A 678 39.11 3.63 -11.82
C THR A 678 39.51 2.30 -11.17
N GLY A 679 40.71 1.81 -11.50
CA GLY A 679 41.32 0.66 -10.81
C GLY A 679 42.21 1.07 -9.63
N GLU A 680 42.31 2.36 -9.31
CA GLU A 680 43.13 2.84 -8.20
C GLU A 680 42.43 2.60 -6.85
N GLU A 681 42.95 1.66 -6.05
CA GLU A 681 42.47 1.40 -4.69
C GLU A 681 43.52 1.79 -3.64
N LYS A 682 43.14 2.70 -2.74
CA LYS A 682 43.93 3.14 -1.58
C LYS A 682 43.26 2.76 -0.27
N LEU A 683 43.77 3.26 0.86
CA LEU A 683 43.22 2.94 2.17
C LEU A 683 41.74 3.29 2.30
N ARG A 684 41.31 4.46 1.79
CA ARG A 684 39.88 4.86 1.80
C ARG A 684 38.99 3.81 1.13
N GLU A 685 39.41 3.31 -0.03
CA GLU A 685 38.61 2.44 -0.89
C GLU A 685 38.52 1.05 -0.27
N LYS A 686 39.66 0.51 0.18
CA LYS A 686 39.75 -0.78 0.84
C LYS A 686 38.96 -0.85 2.15
N ILE A 687 39.00 0.20 2.96
CA ILE A 687 38.21 0.27 4.20
C ILE A 687 36.72 0.46 3.85
N GLY A 688 36.42 1.30 2.87
CA GLY A 688 35.06 1.51 2.35
C GLY A 688 34.39 0.21 1.91
N ASP A 689 35.11 -0.65 1.19
CA ASP A 689 34.58 -1.95 0.73
C ASP A 689 34.18 -2.84 1.90
N ILE A 690 35.05 -3.00 2.90
CA ILE A 690 34.75 -3.78 4.12
C ILE A 690 33.58 -3.15 4.88
N TYR A 691 33.59 -1.83 5.07
CA TYR A 691 32.52 -1.09 5.73
C TYR A 691 31.16 -1.35 5.04
N SER A 692 31.09 -1.18 3.72
CA SER A 692 29.85 -1.37 2.94
C SER A 692 29.37 -2.82 2.96
N SER A 693 30.30 -3.78 2.95
CA SER A 693 29.98 -5.21 2.94
C SER A 693 29.34 -5.64 4.25
N ILE A 694 29.86 -5.12 5.38
CA ILE A 694 29.29 -5.37 6.70
C ILE A 694 27.96 -4.62 6.86
N LEU A 695 27.86 -3.38 6.34
CA LEU A 695 26.64 -2.57 6.40
C LEU A 695 25.47 -3.23 5.64
N GLY A 696 25.75 -3.90 4.52
CA GLY A 696 24.75 -4.54 3.65
C GLY A 696 24.24 -5.90 4.14
N TYR A 697 24.75 -6.41 5.26
CA TYR A 697 24.37 -7.70 5.82
C TYR A 697 23.84 -7.55 7.24
N GLN A 698 22.99 -8.48 7.70
CA GLN A 698 22.40 -8.42 9.04
C GLN A 698 23.03 -9.42 10.03
N GLY A 699 23.81 -10.40 9.56
CA GLY A 699 24.44 -11.41 10.41
C GLY A 699 25.88 -11.09 10.78
N LYS A 700 26.55 -12.10 11.35
CA LYS A 700 27.94 -12.01 11.79
C LYS A 700 28.89 -11.74 10.61
N PRO A 701 29.86 -10.81 10.71
CA PRO A 701 30.89 -10.62 9.70
C PRO A 701 31.74 -11.87 9.53
N THR A 702 32.27 -12.08 8.32
CA THR A 702 33.18 -13.20 8.08
C THR A 702 34.52 -12.98 8.78
N LYS A 703 35.22 -14.06 9.13
CA LYS A 703 36.57 -13.98 9.71
C LYS A 703 37.51 -13.17 8.81
N SER A 704 37.44 -13.36 7.49
CA SER A 704 38.24 -12.61 6.51
C SER A 704 37.96 -11.11 6.53
N GLN A 705 36.71 -10.68 6.72
CA GLN A 705 36.36 -9.26 6.86
C GLN A 705 36.98 -8.66 8.13
N VAL A 706 36.86 -9.36 9.26
CA VAL A 706 37.44 -8.93 10.56
C VAL A 706 38.97 -8.85 10.46
N ASP A 707 39.62 -9.91 9.96
CA ASP A 707 41.08 -9.96 9.82
C ASP A 707 41.59 -8.87 8.84
N ARG A 708 40.86 -8.63 7.74
CA ARG A 708 41.19 -7.55 6.79
C ARG A 708 41.06 -6.17 7.43
N LEU A 709 40.00 -5.92 8.20
CA LEU A 709 39.82 -4.65 8.91
C LEU A 709 40.94 -4.42 9.92
N ASN A 710 41.32 -5.45 10.67
CA ASN A 710 42.44 -5.38 11.62
C ASN A 710 43.77 -5.04 10.93
N ASN A 711 44.04 -5.62 9.76
CA ASN A 711 45.24 -5.30 8.98
C ASN A 711 45.21 -3.86 8.45
N LEU A 712 44.07 -3.41 7.90
CA LEU A 712 43.90 -2.03 7.44
C LEU A 712 44.05 -1.03 8.60
N SER A 713 43.53 -1.36 9.79
CA SER A 713 43.71 -0.54 11.00
C SER A 713 45.20 -0.35 11.35
N LYS A 714 46.01 -1.41 11.23
CA LYS A 714 47.48 -1.31 11.41
C LYS A 714 48.11 -0.40 10.36
N GLU A 715 47.71 -0.52 9.09
CA GLU A 715 48.21 0.36 8.00
C GLU A 715 47.89 1.84 8.26
N VAL A 716 46.66 2.16 8.70
CA VAL A 716 46.27 3.53 9.07
C VAL A 716 47.09 4.03 10.27
N ASN A 717 47.32 3.19 11.28
CA ASN A 717 48.11 3.56 12.45
C ASN A 717 49.58 3.87 12.11
N VAL A 718 50.18 3.18 11.13
CA VAL A 718 51.52 3.52 10.63
C VAL A 718 51.52 4.95 10.08
N LYS A 719 50.54 5.30 9.23
CA LYS A 719 50.43 6.64 8.66
C LYS A 719 50.12 7.73 9.68
N ARG A 720 49.30 7.41 10.68
CA ARG A 720 49.05 8.30 11.82
C ARG A 720 50.34 8.61 12.59
N ASN A 721 51.12 7.59 12.92
CA ASN A 721 52.38 7.77 13.63
C ASN A 721 53.40 8.61 12.83
N GLU A 722 53.45 8.45 11.50
CA GLU A 722 54.28 9.29 10.62
C GLU A 722 53.90 10.78 10.73
N ILE A 723 52.60 11.08 10.73
CA ILE A 723 52.09 12.46 10.84
C ILE A 723 52.22 13.03 12.25
N ASP A 724 51.93 12.24 13.29
CA ASP A 724 52.10 12.67 14.68
C ASP A 724 53.56 13.03 14.97
N ASN A 725 54.51 12.25 14.44
CA ASN A 725 55.94 12.53 14.56
C ASN A 725 56.33 13.81 13.80
N LEU A 726 55.80 14.01 12.59
CA LEU A 726 56.03 15.23 11.80
C LEU A 726 55.49 16.46 12.53
N ILE A 727 54.28 16.40 13.08
CA ILE A 727 53.66 17.50 13.83
C ILE A 727 54.46 17.82 15.08
N LYS A 728 54.84 16.80 15.87
CA LYS A 728 55.54 17.00 17.15
C LYS A 728 56.98 17.45 16.98
N ASN A 729 57.71 16.93 15.99
CA ASN A 729 59.16 17.08 15.92
C ASN A 729 59.62 17.97 14.75
N GLU A 730 59.00 17.85 13.58
CA GLU A 730 59.44 18.56 12.37
C GLU A 730 58.80 19.96 12.26
N LEU A 731 57.48 20.08 12.46
CA LEU A 731 56.77 21.35 12.29
C LEU A 731 57.21 22.43 13.29
N LEU A 732 57.62 22.05 14.50
CA LEU A 732 58.19 23.00 15.47
C LEU A 732 59.44 23.70 14.91
N ASN A 733 60.28 22.99 14.17
CA ASN A 733 61.47 23.57 13.55
C ASN A 733 61.10 24.47 12.36
N PHE A 734 60.12 24.06 11.55
CA PHE A 734 59.60 24.92 10.48
C PHE A 734 58.98 26.21 11.02
N ASN A 735 58.14 26.13 12.07
CA ASN A 735 57.55 27.31 12.71
C ASN A 735 58.61 28.29 13.23
N LYS A 736 59.69 27.78 13.84
CA LYS A 736 60.83 28.62 14.27
C LYS A 736 61.54 29.30 13.10
N GLN A 737 61.70 28.61 11.97
CA GLN A 737 62.34 29.18 10.77
C GLN A 737 61.42 30.21 10.08
N MET A 738 60.13 29.90 9.95
CA MET A 738 59.12 30.77 9.37
C MET A 738 58.91 32.05 10.19
N GLY A 739 58.92 31.95 11.53
CA GLY A 739 58.80 33.12 12.40
C GLY A 739 59.93 34.14 12.23
N LYS A 740 61.14 33.71 11.85
CA LYS A 740 62.25 34.63 11.54
C LYS A 740 62.01 35.47 10.28
N GLU A 741 61.07 35.06 9.43
CA GLU A 741 60.68 35.76 8.20
C GLU A 741 59.30 36.42 8.31
N GLY A 742 58.70 36.44 9.51
CA GLY A 742 57.38 37.01 9.74
C GLY A 742 56.21 36.21 9.14
N LEU A 743 56.44 34.93 8.80
CA LEU A 743 55.41 34.04 8.27
C LEU A 743 54.61 33.38 9.41
N GLU A 744 53.31 33.16 9.19
CA GLU A 744 52.47 32.42 10.16
C GLU A 744 52.89 30.95 10.28
N GLY A 745 52.86 30.44 11.52
CA GLY A 745 53.12 29.03 11.83
C GLY A 745 51.98 28.11 11.35
N PHE A 746 52.28 26.82 11.25
CA PHE A 746 51.29 25.81 10.89
C PHE A 746 50.15 25.75 11.92
N LYS A 747 48.91 25.88 11.46
CA LYS A 747 47.68 25.63 12.20
C LYS A 747 47.25 24.19 11.96
N ILE A 748 47.12 23.40 13.03
CA ILE A 748 46.75 21.99 12.97
C ILE A 748 45.36 21.82 13.55
N ILE A 749 44.46 21.28 12.74
CA ILE A 749 43.09 20.99 13.16
C ILE A 749 43.07 19.86 14.20
N THR A 750 42.20 20.01 15.20
CA THR A 750 41.89 18.97 16.18
C THR A 750 40.84 18.00 15.64
N LYS A 751 40.75 16.80 16.23
CA LYS A 751 39.70 15.84 15.83
C LYS A 751 38.30 16.39 16.11
N GLU A 752 38.13 17.15 17.18
CA GLU A 752 36.84 17.75 17.53
C GLU A 752 36.39 18.79 16.51
N GLU A 753 37.31 19.68 16.10
CA GLU A 753 37.05 20.65 15.02
C GLU A 753 36.71 19.92 13.71
N PHE A 754 37.50 18.91 13.33
CA PHE A 754 37.24 18.13 12.12
C PHE A 754 35.86 17.45 12.14
N LEU A 755 35.42 16.93 13.29
CA LEU A 755 34.10 16.30 13.43
C LEU A 755 32.96 17.34 13.41
N LYS A 756 33.21 18.59 13.83
CA LYS A 756 32.25 19.71 13.76
C LYS A 756 32.17 20.40 12.40
N GLU A 757 33.22 20.37 11.57
CA GLU A 757 33.18 20.92 10.21
C GLU A 757 32.02 20.30 9.40
N ASP A 758 31.09 21.11 8.89
CA ASP A 758 30.08 20.57 7.96
C ASP A 758 30.76 20.07 6.67
N LYS A 759 30.17 19.02 6.08
CA LYS A 759 30.76 18.26 4.96
C LYS A 759 30.95 19.09 3.69
#